data_AF-A0A6C1PM47-F1
#
_entry.id   AF-A0A6C1PM47-F1
#
_cell.length_a   1.000
_cell.length_b   1.000
_cell.length_c   1.000
_cell.angle_alpha   90.00
_cell.angle_beta   90.00
_cell.angle_gamma   90.00
#
_symmetry.space_group_name_H-M   'P 1'
#
loop_
_entity.id
_entity.type
_entity.pdbx_description
1 polymer ?
#
loop_
_entity_poly.entity_id
_entity_poly.type
_entity_poly.pdbx_seq_one_letter_code
_entity_poly.pdbx_strand_id
1 'polypeptide(L)'
;MRRSGARLLPPDALRLPVREAVDRLESRLGRPLADLLNGTADPLSVPRPIAAHESTRWITRANLIGINVRTVGSFWRVVHYSLTLPSTYTAVHLLPIWEPGVVGSLYGIASRDVAFEFHDPELAREYPAFDTPERQLRLTVALLHLQNRAVGIDVIPHTDRFSEIVLSNPSFFDWVRIRGKRIVDRSPSVARDVEAQIAELVRAHGCAAAPGSDDLWSMQETQRRRIIFGEPDNPVGRLKRRDALISRLHEQGLEPLPATMGPPYCGLEIDPMKTTVDAAGRVWHEYRFTDPTPMSRAFGPLTRYSFYERTDAAGPDFGKPRAEVFDYLADMVADTVASYGFDFMRGDMSHVQMRPDGVPADTDRYYDPLRYVKERIGKERASFAYFAEGFLAPPGTMAYGDEIDHLEACRADVTLGDLQSVAVDDDAFLPRLRRAVDIGATRAVRPSFTVMTGDKDDPRFDSFYRFGNELRAFCALFLVDSPSYTALGYELRDRHDTPAPNECYTKLYVFHMERGPKATRGPYRFGRNTALYDRLASIHDAAARLLPADDTGAVEWLLPPDATAGNRVIAWMLRGGPDPLLCMANTASVPGYPGGAGAPIHEVVPWPADQVAPDTLLFAIGPRTDAPTSGPDRAALSPRLSAPTDAPARTARIVVPALGPGECRVYGHEITAMREVTATREVTAMREVTATREVAR
;
A
#
# COMPACT_ATOMS: atom_id res chain seq x y z
N MET A 1 -28.18 20.17 -1.39
CA MET A 1 -28.85 18.96 -0.86
C MET A 1 -29.58 18.22 -1.97
N ARG A 2 -28.98 17.16 -2.53
CA ARG A 2 -29.73 16.07 -3.18
C ARG A 2 -29.93 14.98 -2.13
N ARG A 3 -31.13 14.39 -2.08
CA ARG A 3 -31.50 13.30 -1.17
C ARG A 3 -30.45 12.18 -1.23
N SER A 4 -30.08 11.66 -0.06
CA SER A 4 -29.16 10.53 0.11
C SER A 4 -29.68 9.30 -0.62
N GLY A 5 -29.19 9.05 -1.84
CA GLY A 5 -29.03 7.66 -2.26
C GLY A 5 -28.09 6.99 -1.26
N ALA A 6 -28.41 5.77 -0.82
CA ALA A 6 -27.49 4.99 -0.02
C ALA A 6 -26.13 4.93 -0.74
N ARG A 7 -25.03 5.22 -0.04
CA ARG A 7 -23.69 5.09 -0.62
C ARG A 7 -23.49 3.63 -1.04
N LEU A 8 -22.88 3.42 -2.20
CA LEU A 8 -22.52 2.08 -2.66
C LEU A 8 -21.46 1.52 -1.71
N LEU A 9 -21.75 0.39 -1.07
CA LEU A 9 -20.80 -0.28 -0.19
C LEU A 9 -19.84 -1.15 -1.01
N PRO A 10 -18.59 -1.35 -0.56
CA PRO A 10 -17.64 -2.27 -1.19
C PRO A 10 -18.20 -3.65 -1.58
N PRO A 11 -18.84 -4.43 -0.69
CA PRO A 11 -19.39 -5.74 -1.06
C PRO A 11 -20.49 -5.66 -2.12
N ASP A 12 -21.23 -4.55 -2.20
CA ASP A 12 -22.28 -4.38 -3.20
C ASP A 12 -21.68 -3.96 -4.55
N ALA A 13 -20.66 -3.10 -4.55
CA ALA A 13 -19.92 -2.72 -5.75
C ALA A 13 -19.31 -3.96 -6.43
N LEU A 14 -18.71 -4.86 -5.66
CA LEU A 14 -18.10 -6.09 -6.17
C LEU A 14 -19.10 -7.06 -6.80
N ARG A 15 -20.38 -6.99 -6.42
CA ARG A 15 -21.47 -7.83 -6.96
C ARG A 15 -22.16 -7.26 -8.19
N LEU A 16 -21.87 -6.00 -8.56
CA LEU A 16 -22.45 -5.42 -9.76
C LEU A 16 -22.08 -6.29 -10.98
N PRO A 17 -22.98 -6.45 -11.96
CA PRO A 17 -22.61 -6.94 -13.27
C PRO A 17 -21.63 -5.98 -13.95
N VAL A 18 -20.79 -6.50 -14.86
CA VAL A 18 -19.80 -5.69 -15.60
C VAL A 18 -20.46 -4.51 -16.29
N ARG A 19 -21.58 -4.71 -16.98
CA ARG A 19 -22.30 -3.63 -17.68
C ARG A 19 -22.76 -2.52 -16.75
N GLU A 20 -23.31 -2.87 -15.59
CA GLU A 20 -23.77 -1.86 -14.63
C GLU A 20 -22.60 -1.04 -14.05
N ALA A 21 -21.44 -1.69 -13.81
CA ALA A 21 -20.24 -0.97 -13.41
C ALA A 21 -19.74 -0.04 -14.52
N VAL A 22 -19.78 -0.48 -15.78
CA VAL A 22 -19.44 0.37 -16.94
C VAL A 22 -20.39 1.57 -17.04
N ASP A 23 -21.70 1.38 -16.94
CA ASP A 23 -22.68 2.48 -17.01
C ASP A 23 -22.40 3.54 -15.93
N ARG A 24 -22.06 3.07 -14.72
CA ARG A 24 -21.67 3.96 -13.60
C ARG A 24 -20.36 4.69 -13.89
N LEU A 25 -19.36 4.03 -14.46
CA LEU A 25 -18.10 4.67 -14.86
C LEU A 25 -18.31 5.66 -16.02
N GLU A 26 -19.13 5.32 -17.01
CA GLU A 26 -19.40 6.17 -18.17
C GLU A 26 -20.03 7.49 -17.75
N SER A 27 -20.93 7.46 -16.77
CA SER A 27 -21.51 8.67 -16.18
C SER A 27 -20.48 9.62 -15.54
N ARG A 28 -19.28 9.12 -15.20
CA ARG A 28 -18.19 9.88 -14.55
C ARG A 28 -17.06 10.23 -15.53
N LEU A 29 -16.66 9.28 -16.36
CA LEU A 29 -15.46 9.35 -17.20
C LEU A 29 -15.78 9.72 -18.66
N GLY A 30 -17.02 9.51 -19.12
CA GLY A 30 -17.46 9.84 -20.47
C GLY A 30 -16.69 9.08 -21.56
N ARG A 31 -16.47 9.76 -22.70
CA ARG A 31 -15.92 9.18 -23.92
C ARG A 31 -14.59 8.41 -23.77
N PRO A 32 -13.59 8.88 -22.99
CA PRO A 32 -12.36 8.11 -22.77
C PRO A 32 -12.57 6.67 -22.30
N LEU A 33 -13.59 6.39 -21.47
CA LEU A 33 -13.92 5.03 -21.07
C LEU A 33 -14.39 4.19 -22.25
N ALA A 34 -15.31 4.72 -23.06
CA ALA A 34 -15.84 4.03 -24.23
C ALA A 34 -14.71 3.74 -25.24
N ASP A 35 -13.79 4.69 -25.44
CA ASP A 35 -12.68 4.52 -26.38
C ASP A 35 -11.74 3.39 -25.94
N LEU A 36 -11.47 3.25 -24.63
CA LEU A 36 -10.70 2.14 -24.05
C LEU A 36 -11.42 0.80 -24.19
N LEU A 37 -12.68 0.72 -23.77
CA LEU A 37 -13.44 -0.53 -23.76
C LEU A 37 -13.68 -1.08 -25.17
N ASN A 38 -13.84 -0.21 -26.16
CA ASN A 38 -13.98 -0.59 -27.57
C ASN A 38 -12.62 -0.89 -28.25
N GLY A 39 -11.50 -0.76 -27.54
CA GLY A 39 -10.15 -0.97 -28.09
C GLY A 39 -9.70 0.07 -29.12
N THR A 40 -10.37 1.23 -29.16
CA THR A 40 -10.00 2.35 -30.06
C THR A 40 -8.90 3.24 -29.49
N ALA A 41 -8.64 3.14 -28.19
CA ALA A 41 -7.51 3.76 -27.51
C ALA A 41 -6.66 2.70 -26.80
N ASP A 42 -5.33 2.88 -26.84
CA ASP A 42 -4.41 2.06 -26.06
C ASP A 42 -4.50 2.47 -24.58
N PRO A 43 -4.72 1.55 -23.63
CA PRO A 43 -4.62 1.84 -22.19
C PRO A 43 -3.37 2.62 -21.78
N LEU A 44 -2.22 2.37 -22.42
CA LEU A 44 -0.96 3.09 -22.12
C LEU A 44 -0.93 4.54 -22.63
N SER A 45 -1.88 4.93 -23.47
CA SER A 45 -2.02 6.32 -23.93
C SER A 45 -2.75 7.23 -22.94
N VAL A 46 -3.38 6.65 -21.90
CA VAL A 46 -4.06 7.43 -20.86
C VAL A 46 -3.03 8.26 -20.08
N PRO A 47 -3.26 9.59 -19.93
CA PRO A 47 -2.38 10.43 -19.15
C PRO A 47 -2.28 9.95 -17.70
N ARG A 48 -1.04 9.74 -17.24
CA ARG A 48 -0.77 9.40 -15.84
C ARG A 48 -1.01 10.63 -14.96
N PRO A 49 -1.66 10.49 -13.78
CA PRO A 49 -1.90 11.60 -12.86
C PRO A 49 -0.61 12.32 -12.44
N ILE A 50 0.50 11.59 -12.40
CA ILE A 50 1.79 12.10 -11.93
C ILE A 50 2.73 12.55 -13.07
N ALA A 51 2.26 12.56 -14.32
CA ALA A 51 3.09 12.86 -15.49
C ALA A 51 3.67 14.29 -15.46
N ALA A 52 2.97 15.24 -14.85
CA ALA A 52 3.42 16.64 -14.74
C ALA A 52 4.44 16.87 -13.61
N HIS A 53 4.69 15.89 -12.74
CA HIS A 53 5.67 16.04 -11.67
C HIS A 53 7.09 15.78 -12.19
N GLU A 54 8.01 16.68 -11.83
CA GLU A 54 9.43 16.57 -12.20
C GLU A 54 10.26 15.81 -11.15
N SER A 55 9.63 15.37 -10.06
CA SER A 55 10.28 14.64 -8.97
C SER A 55 9.32 13.69 -8.27
N THR A 56 9.86 12.85 -7.39
CA THR A 56 9.10 11.91 -6.56
C THR A 56 8.33 12.56 -5.41
N ARG A 57 8.48 13.87 -5.17
CA ARG A 57 7.87 14.58 -4.02
C ARG A 57 6.36 14.45 -3.91
N TRP A 58 5.66 14.16 -5.01
CA TRP A 58 4.21 13.94 -4.98
C TRP A 58 3.80 12.81 -4.03
N ILE A 59 4.64 11.76 -3.89
CA ILE A 59 4.33 10.59 -3.07
C ILE A 59 4.32 10.94 -1.57
N THR A 60 5.03 11.99 -1.15
CA THR A 60 5.14 12.38 0.28
C THR A 60 3.88 13.07 0.81
N ARG A 61 2.88 13.26 -0.05
CA ARG A 61 1.56 13.82 0.29
C ARG A 61 0.42 12.93 -0.22
N ALA A 62 0.75 11.76 -0.75
CA ALA A 62 -0.23 10.86 -1.33
C ALA A 62 -1.01 10.12 -0.22
N ASN A 63 -2.30 9.91 -0.46
CA ASN A 63 -3.12 9.04 0.37
C ASN A 63 -3.33 7.72 -0.37
N LEU A 64 -2.61 6.69 0.08
CA LEU A 64 -2.56 5.39 -0.58
C LEU A 64 -3.64 4.47 -0.02
N ILE A 65 -4.24 3.69 -0.92
CA ILE A 65 -4.98 2.50 -0.55
C ILE A 65 -4.32 1.23 -1.11
N GLY A 66 -4.02 0.27 -0.23
CA GLY A 66 -3.47 -1.04 -0.59
C GLY A 66 -4.57 -2.05 -0.89
N ILE A 67 -4.52 -2.67 -2.06
CA ILE A 67 -5.53 -3.63 -2.53
C ILE A 67 -4.86 -4.98 -2.80
N ASN A 68 -5.31 -6.01 -2.07
CA ASN A 68 -5.03 -7.40 -2.43
C ASN A 68 -6.01 -7.82 -3.53
N VAL A 69 -5.54 -8.04 -4.77
CA VAL A 69 -6.43 -8.40 -5.87
C VAL A 69 -7.21 -9.69 -5.58
N ARG A 70 -6.62 -10.61 -4.82
CA ARG A 70 -7.26 -11.87 -4.41
C ARG A 70 -8.45 -11.68 -3.46
N THR A 71 -8.50 -10.58 -2.68
CA THR A 71 -9.65 -10.30 -1.80
C THR A 71 -10.84 -9.72 -2.55
N VAL A 72 -10.60 -9.06 -3.70
CA VAL A 72 -11.67 -8.56 -4.58
C VAL A 72 -12.00 -9.53 -5.72
N GLY A 73 -11.08 -10.43 -6.08
CA GLY A 73 -11.27 -11.56 -6.98
C GLY A 73 -10.62 -11.42 -8.35
N SER A 74 -10.52 -10.22 -8.93
CA SER A 74 -9.94 -10.01 -10.27
C SER A 74 -9.47 -8.56 -10.46
N PHE A 75 -8.72 -8.28 -11.53
CA PHE A 75 -8.36 -6.91 -11.90
C PHE A 75 -9.57 -6.03 -12.19
N TRP A 76 -10.61 -6.60 -12.82
CA TRP A 76 -11.84 -5.85 -13.05
C TRP A 76 -12.58 -5.55 -11.73
N ARG A 77 -12.53 -6.46 -10.75
CA ARG A 77 -13.12 -6.21 -9.43
C ARG A 77 -12.38 -5.13 -8.63
N VAL A 78 -11.12 -4.83 -8.95
CA VAL A 78 -10.45 -3.61 -8.48
C VAL A 78 -11.17 -2.35 -9.01
N VAL A 79 -11.59 -2.36 -10.28
CA VAL A 79 -12.36 -1.25 -10.87
C VAL A 79 -13.73 -1.12 -10.19
N HIS A 80 -14.42 -2.24 -9.92
CA HIS A 80 -15.65 -2.23 -9.13
C HIS A 80 -15.45 -1.59 -7.76
N TYR A 81 -14.40 -2.01 -7.04
CA TYR A 81 -14.05 -1.44 -5.75
C TYR A 81 -13.74 0.06 -5.85
N SER A 82 -13.08 0.50 -6.93
CA SER A 82 -12.77 1.94 -7.13
C SER A 82 -14.01 2.85 -7.17
N LEU A 83 -15.20 2.31 -7.49
CA LEU A 83 -16.47 3.05 -7.46
C LEU A 83 -16.86 3.54 -6.07
N THR A 84 -16.36 2.90 -5.02
CA THR A 84 -16.63 3.23 -3.60
C THR A 84 -15.53 4.10 -3.00
N LEU A 85 -14.39 4.25 -3.67
CA LEU A 85 -13.25 4.99 -3.15
C LEU A 85 -13.48 6.51 -3.22
N PRO A 86 -13.35 7.24 -2.10
CA PRO A 86 -13.32 8.70 -2.11
C PRO A 86 -12.20 9.25 -2.99
N SER A 87 -12.39 10.46 -3.53
CA SER A 87 -11.36 11.16 -4.33
C SER A 87 -10.12 11.53 -3.53
N THR A 88 -10.20 11.55 -2.20
CA THR A 88 -9.06 11.84 -1.33
C THR A 88 -7.98 10.77 -1.37
N TYR A 89 -8.27 9.53 -1.80
CA TYR A 89 -7.25 8.52 -2.06
C TYR A 89 -6.61 8.79 -3.42
N THR A 90 -5.44 9.41 -3.41
CA THR A 90 -4.75 9.85 -4.64
C THR A 90 -3.87 8.77 -5.26
N ALA A 91 -3.67 7.64 -4.57
CA ALA A 91 -2.86 6.54 -5.05
C ALA A 91 -3.42 5.17 -4.63
N VAL A 92 -3.20 4.16 -5.48
CA VAL A 92 -3.58 2.77 -5.27
C VAL A 92 -2.32 1.91 -5.35
N HIS A 93 -2.04 1.14 -4.30
CA HIS A 93 -1.01 0.11 -4.31
C HIS A 93 -1.66 -1.24 -4.58
N LEU A 94 -1.32 -1.89 -5.69
CA LEU A 94 -1.68 -3.28 -5.92
C LEU A 94 -0.62 -4.18 -5.25
N LEU A 95 -1.06 -4.99 -4.28
CA LEU A 95 -0.25 -6.07 -3.73
C LEU A 95 0.18 -7.04 -4.85
N PRO A 96 1.18 -7.91 -4.62
CA PRO A 96 1.81 -8.66 -5.70
C PRO A 96 0.81 -9.39 -6.60
N ILE A 97 1.01 -9.25 -7.92
CA ILE A 97 0.09 -9.64 -8.99
C ILE A 97 0.57 -10.87 -9.79
N TRP A 98 1.72 -11.41 -9.41
CA TRP A 98 2.44 -12.46 -10.14
C TRP A 98 1.93 -13.85 -9.79
N GLU A 99 2.17 -14.82 -10.68
CA GLU A 99 1.86 -16.22 -10.39
C GLU A 99 2.51 -16.68 -9.06
N PRO A 100 1.74 -17.21 -8.11
CA PRO A 100 2.28 -17.65 -6.82
C PRO A 100 2.99 -19.01 -6.93
N GLY A 101 3.99 -19.19 -6.06
CA GLY A 101 4.79 -20.40 -5.91
C GLY A 101 4.10 -21.55 -5.18
N VAL A 102 4.90 -22.54 -4.75
CA VAL A 102 4.42 -23.85 -4.27
C VAL A 102 3.55 -23.75 -3.02
N VAL A 103 3.71 -22.68 -2.22
CA VAL A 103 2.91 -22.43 -1.01
C VAL A 103 1.74 -21.46 -1.22
N GLY A 104 1.44 -21.11 -2.47
CA GLY A 104 0.34 -20.20 -2.81
C GLY A 104 0.50 -18.76 -2.29
N SER A 105 1.72 -18.38 -1.91
CA SER A 105 2.03 -17.04 -1.43
C SER A 105 2.21 -16.08 -2.60
N LEU A 106 1.54 -14.92 -2.55
CA LEU A 106 1.75 -13.83 -3.51
C LEU A 106 3.18 -13.25 -3.44
N TYR A 107 3.88 -13.42 -2.32
CA TYR A 107 5.25 -12.95 -2.15
C TYR A 107 6.31 -13.98 -2.53
N GLY A 108 5.92 -15.23 -2.80
CA GLY A 108 6.80 -16.23 -3.37
C GLY A 108 6.48 -16.38 -4.84
N ILE A 109 6.98 -15.46 -5.67
CA ILE A 109 6.64 -15.43 -7.09
C ILE A 109 7.19 -16.69 -7.79
N ALA A 110 6.38 -17.33 -8.62
CA ALA A 110 6.76 -18.51 -9.40
C ALA A 110 7.33 -18.14 -10.77
N SER A 111 6.83 -17.05 -11.34
CA SER A 111 7.16 -16.57 -12.68
C SER A 111 6.98 -15.06 -12.74
N ARG A 112 7.31 -14.47 -13.88
CA ARG A 112 7.05 -13.05 -14.18
C ARG A 112 5.67 -12.83 -14.81
N ASP A 113 4.89 -13.89 -14.95
CA ASP A 113 3.63 -13.84 -15.65
C ASP A 113 2.55 -13.36 -14.67
N VAL A 114 1.57 -12.60 -15.17
CA VAL A 114 0.49 -12.09 -14.33
C VAL A 114 -0.43 -13.26 -13.97
N ALA A 115 -0.78 -13.40 -12.70
CA ALA A 115 -1.51 -14.57 -12.25
C ALA A 115 -2.89 -14.68 -12.92
N PHE A 116 -3.16 -15.82 -13.55
CA PHE A 116 -4.46 -16.09 -14.17
C PHE A 116 -5.61 -16.08 -13.15
N GLU A 117 -5.32 -16.28 -11.86
CA GLU A 117 -6.33 -16.16 -10.79
C GLU A 117 -6.99 -14.77 -10.73
N PHE A 118 -6.38 -13.74 -11.34
CA PHE A 118 -6.91 -12.38 -11.39
C PHE A 118 -7.67 -12.03 -12.68
N HIS A 119 -7.86 -13.01 -13.58
CA HIS A 119 -8.66 -12.84 -14.79
C HIS A 119 -10.16 -12.83 -14.48
N ASP A 120 -10.87 -11.81 -14.98
CA ASP A 120 -12.33 -11.71 -14.90
C ASP A 120 -13.02 -12.28 -16.16
N PRO A 121 -13.68 -13.45 -16.08
CA PRO A 121 -14.34 -14.05 -17.23
C PRO A 121 -15.63 -13.33 -17.65
N GLU A 122 -16.24 -12.53 -16.77
CA GLU A 122 -17.41 -11.73 -17.13
C GLU A 122 -16.97 -10.56 -18.02
N LEU A 123 -15.89 -9.87 -17.64
CA LEU A 123 -15.31 -8.79 -18.46
C LEU A 123 -14.91 -9.30 -19.84
N ALA A 124 -14.18 -10.42 -19.91
CA ALA A 124 -13.74 -11.00 -21.19
C ALA A 124 -14.92 -11.37 -22.11
N ARG A 125 -16.07 -11.74 -21.55
CA ARG A 125 -17.28 -12.05 -22.34
C ARG A 125 -17.92 -10.79 -22.93
N GLU A 126 -18.00 -9.73 -22.14
CA GLU A 126 -18.62 -8.47 -22.55
C GLU A 126 -17.70 -7.63 -23.45
N TYR A 127 -16.39 -7.69 -23.21
CA TYR A 127 -15.36 -6.97 -23.94
C TYR A 127 -14.22 -7.93 -24.34
N PRO A 128 -14.36 -8.66 -25.47
CA PRO A 128 -13.42 -9.71 -25.89
C PRO A 128 -11.97 -9.26 -26.12
N ALA A 129 -11.72 -7.95 -26.24
CA ALA A 129 -10.37 -7.41 -26.31
C ALA A 129 -9.58 -7.61 -24.98
N PHE A 130 -10.25 -7.90 -23.87
CA PHE A 130 -9.66 -8.07 -22.54
C PHE A 130 -9.80 -9.51 -22.02
N ASP A 131 -9.42 -10.46 -22.86
CA ASP A 131 -9.48 -11.92 -22.67
C ASP A 131 -8.29 -12.53 -21.88
N THR A 132 -7.37 -11.69 -21.42
CA THR A 132 -6.15 -12.12 -20.70
C THR A 132 -5.93 -11.24 -19.47
N PRO A 133 -5.36 -11.78 -18.38
CA PRO A 133 -5.10 -11.01 -17.16
C PRO A 133 -4.19 -9.80 -17.40
N GLU A 134 -3.22 -9.87 -18.31
CA GLU A 134 -2.34 -8.75 -18.67
C GLU A 134 -3.10 -7.60 -19.33
N ARG A 135 -4.00 -7.90 -20.28
CA ARG A 135 -4.85 -6.89 -20.93
C ARG A 135 -5.81 -6.27 -19.92
N GLN A 136 -6.37 -7.07 -19.02
CA GLN A 136 -7.22 -6.58 -17.94
C GLN A 136 -6.46 -5.71 -16.95
N LEU A 137 -5.22 -6.06 -16.58
CA LEU A 137 -4.38 -5.23 -15.72
C LEU A 137 -4.08 -3.87 -16.37
N ARG A 138 -3.72 -3.85 -17.67
CA ARG A 138 -3.52 -2.58 -18.41
C ARG A 138 -4.77 -1.70 -18.38
N LEU A 139 -5.93 -2.29 -18.64
CA LEU A 139 -7.21 -1.59 -18.56
C LEU A 139 -7.46 -1.06 -17.14
N THR A 140 -7.26 -1.88 -16.11
CA THR A 140 -7.46 -1.48 -14.71
C THR A 140 -6.56 -0.30 -14.33
N VAL A 141 -5.27 -0.32 -14.68
CA VAL A 141 -4.36 0.80 -14.42
C VAL A 141 -4.83 2.07 -15.13
N ALA A 142 -5.17 1.96 -16.42
CA ALA A 142 -5.68 3.08 -17.21
C ALA A 142 -6.98 3.68 -16.63
N LEU A 143 -7.90 2.84 -16.14
CA LEU A 143 -9.14 3.31 -15.52
C LEU A 143 -8.92 3.94 -14.13
N LEU A 144 -7.89 3.52 -13.40
CA LEU A 144 -7.48 4.19 -12.16
C LEU A 144 -6.82 5.55 -12.47
N HIS A 145 -6.02 5.64 -13.54
CA HIS A 145 -5.47 6.91 -14.02
C HIS A 145 -6.55 7.89 -14.47
N LEU A 146 -7.57 7.44 -15.21
CA LEU A 146 -8.72 8.28 -15.57
C LEU A 146 -9.51 8.78 -14.34
N GLN A 147 -9.42 8.08 -13.21
CA GLN A 147 -9.96 8.51 -11.93
C GLN A 147 -8.99 9.38 -11.11
N ASN A 148 -7.91 9.86 -11.72
CA ASN A 148 -6.86 10.66 -11.13
C ASN A 148 -6.14 9.97 -9.95
N ARG A 149 -5.90 8.65 -10.05
CA ARG A 149 -5.17 7.89 -9.03
C ARG A 149 -3.88 7.32 -9.59
N ALA A 150 -2.75 7.63 -8.96
CA ALA A 150 -1.48 6.98 -9.27
C ALA A 150 -1.55 5.49 -8.89
N VAL A 151 -0.88 4.61 -9.64
CA VAL A 151 -0.91 3.17 -9.38
C VAL A 151 0.47 2.62 -9.12
N GLY A 152 0.65 1.89 -8.03
CA GLY A 152 1.91 1.31 -7.62
C GLY A 152 1.92 -0.21 -7.64
N ILE A 153 3.12 -0.76 -7.83
CA ILE A 153 3.39 -2.19 -7.86
C ILE A 153 4.30 -2.61 -6.71
N ASP A 154 4.11 -3.82 -6.19
CA ASP A 154 5.03 -4.44 -5.26
C ASP A 154 6.31 -4.92 -5.97
N VAL A 155 7.49 -4.55 -5.47
CA VAL A 155 8.80 -4.97 -5.98
C VAL A 155 9.47 -5.86 -4.94
N ILE A 156 9.72 -7.11 -5.35
CA ILE A 156 10.11 -8.20 -4.46
C ILE A 156 11.53 -8.66 -4.81
N PRO A 157 12.54 -8.43 -3.96
CA PRO A 157 13.94 -8.83 -4.23
C PRO A 157 14.22 -10.29 -3.87
N HIS A 158 13.19 -11.15 -3.97
CA HIS A 158 13.24 -12.59 -3.71
C HIS A 158 12.11 -13.29 -4.49
N THR A 159 12.14 -14.62 -4.53
CA THR A 159 11.23 -15.43 -5.34
C THR A 159 11.00 -16.81 -4.71
N ASP A 160 10.05 -17.60 -5.20
CA ASP A 160 9.93 -19.01 -4.80
C ASP A 160 11.22 -19.77 -5.14
N ARG A 161 11.68 -20.66 -4.24
CA ARG A 161 12.94 -21.40 -4.36
C ARG A 161 13.07 -22.11 -5.71
N PHE A 162 12.01 -22.71 -6.22
CA PHE A 162 12.04 -23.40 -7.52
C PHE A 162 11.16 -22.71 -8.55
N SER A 163 11.06 -21.39 -8.46
CA SER A 163 10.45 -20.55 -9.48
C SER A 163 11.10 -20.77 -10.85
N GLU A 164 10.34 -20.49 -11.90
CA GLU A 164 10.86 -20.46 -13.26
C GLU A 164 11.97 -19.42 -13.43
N ILE A 165 11.95 -18.35 -12.63
CA ILE A 165 13.00 -17.33 -12.56
C ILE A 165 14.32 -17.98 -12.13
N VAL A 166 14.29 -18.77 -11.05
CA VAL A 166 15.46 -19.48 -10.50
C VAL A 166 15.96 -20.54 -11.48
N LEU A 167 15.06 -21.37 -11.98
CA LEU A 167 15.41 -22.49 -12.86
C LEU A 167 15.87 -22.03 -14.26
N SER A 168 15.44 -20.84 -14.70
CA SER A 168 15.93 -20.26 -15.96
C SER A 168 17.26 -19.53 -15.78
N ASN A 169 17.62 -19.11 -14.57
CA ASN A 169 18.86 -18.39 -14.31
C ASN A 169 19.56 -18.93 -13.05
N PRO A 170 19.96 -20.22 -12.98
CA PRO A 170 20.49 -20.79 -11.75
C PRO A 170 21.69 -20.03 -11.20
N SER A 171 22.55 -19.49 -12.08
CA SER A 171 23.70 -18.68 -11.72
C SER A 171 23.38 -17.37 -10.99
N PHE A 172 22.14 -16.85 -11.04
CA PHE A 172 21.73 -15.64 -10.30
C PHE A 172 21.30 -15.91 -8.86
N PHE A 173 21.35 -17.16 -8.42
CA PHE A 173 20.91 -17.60 -7.10
C PHE A 173 22.00 -18.44 -6.41
N ASP A 174 21.94 -18.49 -5.09
CA ASP A 174 22.83 -19.34 -4.33
C ASP A 174 22.26 -20.74 -4.19
N TRP A 175 23.07 -21.75 -4.54
CA TRP A 175 22.70 -23.16 -4.46
C TRP A 175 23.57 -23.93 -3.47
N VAL A 176 22.99 -24.96 -2.88
CA VAL A 176 23.70 -25.96 -2.08
C VAL A 176 23.51 -27.36 -2.63
N ARG A 177 24.51 -28.19 -2.35
CA ARG A 177 24.38 -29.64 -2.45
C ARG A 177 24.21 -30.24 -1.07
N ILE A 178 23.18 -31.05 -0.91
CA ILE A 178 22.81 -31.73 0.32
C ILE A 178 23.06 -33.23 0.14
N ARG A 179 23.62 -33.88 1.17
CA ARG A 179 23.68 -35.34 1.27
C ARG A 179 23.21 -35.76 2.66
N GLY A 180 22.13 -36.53 2.71
CA GLY A 180 21.44 -36.80 3.98
C GLY A 180 20.95 -35.49 4.61
N LYS A 181 21.34 -35.24 5.86
CA LYS A 181 20.96 -34.01 6.61
C LYS A 181 22.10 -32.99 6.71
N ARG A 182 22.98 -32.94 5.71
CA ARG A 182 24.15 -32.03 5.71
C ARG A 182 24.31 -31.35 4.37
N ILE A 183 24.60 -30.06 4.41
CA ILE A 183 25.12 -29.33 3.26
C ILE A 183 26.58 -29.77 3.07
N VAL A 184 26.90 -30.29 1.89
CA VAL A 184 28.23 -30.80 1.53
C VAL A 184 28.96 -29.91 0.53
N ASP A 185 28.24 -29.05 -0.17
CA ASP A 185 28.81 -28.07 -1.10
C ASP A 185 27.96 -26.80 -1.13
N ARG A 186 28.63 -25.65 -1.16
CA ARG A 186 28.05 -24.30 -1.28
C ARG A 186 28.79 -23.44 -2.30
N SER A 187 29.71 -24.04 -3.05
CA SER A 187 30.57 -23.34 -3.99
C SER A 187 29.74 -22.78 -5.15
N PRO A 188 30.19 -21.69 -5.81
CA PRO A 188 29.56 -21.18 -7.01
C PRO A 188 29.42 -22.23 -8.15
N SER A 189 30.23 -23.29 -8.14
CA SER A 189 30.08 -24.41 -9.09
C SER A 189 28.76 -25.17 -8.99
N VAL A 190 28.08 -25.15 -7.83
CA VAL A 190 26.80 -25.87 -7.67
C VAL A 190 25.75 -25.36 -8.65
N ALA A 191 25.72 -24.05 -8.95
CA ALA A 191 24.81 -23.49 -9.95
C ALA A 191 25.08 -24.07 -11.36
N ARG A 192 26.35 -24.32 -11.72
CA ARG A 192 26.72 -24.96 -13.00
C ARG A 192 26.27 -26.42 -13.06
N ASP A 193 26.32 -27.12 -11.93
CA ASP A 193 25.78 -28.48 -11.84
C ASP A 193 24.26 -28.50 -12.08
N VAL A 194 23.55 -27.51 -11.51
CA VAL A 194 22.11 -27.32 -11.75
C VAL A 194 21.84 -27.06 -13.23
N GLU A 195 22.56 -26.13 -13.85
CA GLU A 195 22.46 -25.85 -15.28
C GLU A 195 22.67 -27.11 -16.14
N ALA A 196 23.66 -27.94 -15.79
CA ALA A 196 23.92 -29.20 -16.47
C ALA A 196 22.75 -30.20 -16.32
N GLN A 197 22.16 -30.31 -15.12
CA GLN A 197 21.01 -31.19 -14.86
C GLN A 197 19.75 -30.74 -15.61
N ILE A 198 19.49 -29.44 -15.67
CA ILE A 198 18.36 -28.89 -16.43
C ILE A 198 18.56 -29.16 -17.93
N ALA A 199 19.74 -28.89 -18.48
CA ALA A 199 20.04 -29.14 -19.89
C ALA A 199 19.98 -30.65 -20.24
N GLU A 200 20.43 -31.54 -19.36
CA GLU A 200 20.28 -32.99 -19.51
C GLU A 200 18.80 -33.40 -19.56
N LEU A 201 17.97 -32.87 -18.66
CA LEU A 201 16.55 -33.20 -18.63
C LEU A 201 15.83 -32.71 -19.90
N VAL A 202 16.12 -31.49 -20.36
CA VAL A 202 15.58 -30.92 -21.60
C VAL A 202 16.00 -31.76 -22.81
N ARG A 203 17.26 -32.22 -22.89
CA ARG A 203 17.72 -33.12 -23.96
C ARG A 203 17.02 -34.47 -23.92
N ALA A 204 16.81 -35.04 -22.73
CA ALA A 204 16.16 -36.35 -22.57
C ALA A 204 14.65 -36.32 -22.88
N HIS A 205 13.96 -35.24 -22.51
CA HIS A 205 12.49 -35.13 -22.65
C HIS A 205 12.04 -34.30 -23.87
N GLY A 206 12.99 -33.69 -24.57
CA GLY A 206 12.73 -32.73 -25.63
C GLY A 206 12.34 -31.34 -25.12
N CYS A 207 12.47 -30.35 -26.01
CA CYS A 207 12.08 -28.97 -25.74
C CYS A 207 10.56 -28.85 -25.55
N ALA A 208 10.13 -27.93 -24.69
CA ALA A 208 8.72 -27.66 -24.43
C ALA A 208 8.06 -26.85 -25.56
N ALA A 209 8.80 -25.88 -26.10
CA ALA A 209 8.45 -25.10 -27.28
C ALA A 209 9.74 -24.77 -28.08
N ALA A 210 9.61 -24.57 -29.39
CA ALA A 210 10.69 -24.30 -30.36
C ALA A 210 11.72 -25.45 -30.59
N PRO A 211 12.47 -25.47 -31.71
CA PRO A 211 13.63 -26.35 -31.84
C PRO A 211 14.68 -25.98 -30.80
N GLY A 212 15.21 -26.96 -30.08
CA GLY A 212 16.27 -26.75 -29.11
C GLY A 212 17.55 -26.21 -29.74
N SER A 213 18.45 -25.70 -28.91
CA SER A 213 19.86 -25.52 -29.30
C SER A 213 20.77 -26.18 -28.28
N ASP A 214 22.00 -26.47 -28.71
CA ASP A 214 23.03 -27.11 -27.90
C ASP A 214 23.53 -26.21 -26.75
N ASP A 215 23.28 -24.90 -26.80
CA ASP A 215 23.67 -23.94 -25.78
C ASP A 215 22.47 -23.14 -25.24
N LEU A 216 21.74 -23.79 -24.32
CA LEU A 216 20.57 -23.24 -23.63
C LEU A 216 20.86 -21.93 -22.85
N TRP A 217 22.08 -21.77 -22.36
CA TRP A 217 22.45 -20.71 -21.41
C TRP A 217 22.98 -19.44 -22.10
N SER A 218 23.35 -19.52 -23.39
CA SER A 218 23.63 -18.35 -24.23
C SER A 218 22.37 -17.61 -24.71
N MET A 219 21.20 -18.23 -24.61
CA MET A 219 19.94 -17.67 -25.11
C MET A 219 19.37 -16.58 -24.22
N GLN A 220 18.52 -15.73 -24.80
CA GLN A 220 17.67 -14.82 -24.05
C GLN A 220 16.73 -15.61 -23.12
N GLU A 221 16.52 -15.10 -21.90
CA GLU A 221 15.73 -15.78 -20.87
C GLU A 221 14.32 -16.16 -21.37
N THR A 222 13.65 -15.28 -22.12
CA THR A 222 12.30 -15.56 -22.65
C THR A 222 12.28 -16.79 -23.56
N GLN A 223 13.30 -16.97 -24.40
CA GLN A 223 13.45 -18.17 -25.24
C GLN A 223 13.78 -19.39 -24.39
N ARG A 224 14.69 -19.24 -23.43
CA ARG A 224 15.08 -20.29 -22.48
C ARG A 224 13.88 -20.80 -21.68
N ARG A 225 13.06 -19.91 -21.12
CA ARG A 225 11.80 -20.23 -20.42
C ARG A 225 10.85 -21.03 -21.31
N ARG A 226 10.70 -20.63 -22.59
CA ARG A 226 9.85 -21.36 -23.55
C ARG A 226 10.37 -22.77 -23.85
N ILE A 227 11.68 -22.94 -23.98
CA ILE A 227 12.30 -24.25 -24.18
C ILE A 227 12.15 -25.14 -22.95
N ILE A 228 12.35 -24.59 -21.74
CA ILE A 228 12.31 -25.34 -20.49
C ILE A 228 10.86 -25.67 -20.08
N PHE A 229 9.96 -24.69 -20.07
CA PHE A 229 8.62 -24.81 -19.47
C PHE A 229 7.47 -24.87 -20.49
N GLY A 230 7.63 -24.23 -21.64
CA GLY A 230 6.59 -24.14 -22.70
C GLY A 230 6.06 -22.73 -22.87
N GLU A 231 4.89 -22.59 -23.50
CA GLU A 231 4.23 -21.29 -23.66
C GLU A 231 3.49 -20.84 -22.39
N PRO A 232 3.32 -19.52 -22.16
CA PRO A 232 2.60 -19.00 -20.99
C PRO A 232 1.12 -19.41 -20.91
N ASP A 233 0.47 -19.64 -22.05
CA ASP A 233 -0.95 -20.02 -22.15
C ASP A 233 -1.23 -21.48 -21.74
N ASN A 234 -0.20 -22.26 -21.41
CA ASN A 234 -0.30 -23.63 -20.93
C ASN A 234 0.23 -23.80 -19.48
N PRO A 235 -0.39 -23.17 -18.47
CA PRO A 235 0.10 -23.18 -17.09
C PRO A 235 0.22 -24.59 -16.50
N VAL A 236 -0.68 -25.52 -16.88
CA VAL A 236 -0.63 -26.92 -16.45
C VAL A 236 0.62 -27.63 -17.00
N GLY A 237 0.94 -27.42 -18.28
CA GLY A 237 2.14 -27.97 -18.90
C GLY A 237 3.42 -27.42 -18.27
N ARG A 238 3.45 -26.10 -18.01
CA ARG A 238 4.57 -25.43 -17.34
C ARG A 238 4.82 -26.00 -15.94
N LEU A 239 3.77 -26.08 -15.13
CA LEU A 239 3.85 -26.64 -13.78
C LEU A 239 4.38 -28.08 -13.80
N LYS A 240 3.87 -28.92 -14.72
CA LYS A 240 4.33 -30.30 -14.86
C LYS A 240 5.82 -30.38 -15.19
N ARG A 241 6.34 -29.51 -16.06
CA ARG A 241 7.77 -29.45 -16.38
C ARG A 241 8.60 -28.93 -15.21
N ARG A 242 8.11 -27.91 -14.52
CA ARG A 242 8.73 -27.39 -13.29
C ARG A 242 8.84 -28.47 -12.22
N ASP A 243 7.78 -29.22 -11.96
CA ASP A 243 7.76 -30.32 -11.00
C ASP A 243 8.73 -31.44 -11.36
N ALA A 244 8.89 -31.76 -12.65
CA ALA A 244 9.87 -32.74 -13.11
C ALA A 244 11.31 -32.27 -12.86
N LEU A 245 11.61 -30.99 -13.12
CA LEU A 245 12.91 -30.38 -12.81
C LEU A 245 13.18 -30.38 -11.31
N ILE A 246 12.19 -30.01 -10.50
CA ILE A 246 12.29 -30.03 -9.03
C ILE A 246 12.64 -31.44 -8.55
N SER A 247 11.93 -32.47 -9.02
CA SER A 247 12.24 -33.86 -8.65
C SER A 247 13.67 -34.24 -9.02
N ARG A 248 14.10 -33.94 -10.26
CA ARG A 248 15.45 -34.26 -10.73
C ARG A 248 16.52 -33.57 -9.87
N LEU A 249 16.36 -32.28 -9.58
CA LEU A 249 17.34 -31.52 -8.79
C LEU A 249 17.37 -32.01 -7.34
N HIS A 250 16.20 -32.26 -6.75
CA HIS A 250 16.07 -32.76 -5.38
C HIS A 250 16.71 -34.15 -5.22
N GLU A 251 16.54 -35.06 -6.19
CA GLU A 251 17.22 -36.36 -6.21
C GLU A 251 18.76 -36.26 -6.22
N GLN A 252 19.29 -35.20 -6.83
CA GLN A 252 20.73 -34.89 -6.83
C GLN A 252 21.20 -34.13 -5.58
N GLY A 253 20.27 -33.83 -4.67
CA GLY A 253 20.49 -33.02 -3.47
C GLY A 253 20.73 -31.54 -3.78
N LEU A 254 20.32 -31.04 -4.93
CA LEU A 254 20.54 -29.65 -5.35
C LEU A 254 19.36 -28.78 -4.90
N GLU A 255 19.64 -27.80 -4.04
CA GLU A 255 18.62 -26.90 -3.52
C GLU A 255 19.08 -25.44 -3.51
N PRO A 256 18.23 -24.48 -3.91
CA PRO A 256 18.47 -23.06 -3.69
C PRO A 256 18.45 -22.75 -2.20
N LEU A 257 19.28 -21.81 -1.74
CA LEU A 257 19.28 -21.38 -0.35
C LEU A 257 18.05 -20.56 0.00
N PRO A 258 17.45 -20.77 1.18
CA PRO A 258 16.35 -19.95 1.64
C PRO A 258 16.73 -18.48 1.85
N ALA A 259 15.79 -17.58 1.59
CA ALA A 259 15.89 -16.16 1.95
C ALA A 259 15.90 -15.98 3.47
N THR A 260 16.64 -15.01 3.99
CA THR A 260 16.77 -14.77 5.44
C THR A 260 16.48 -13.33 5.85
N MET A 261 15.58 -13.09 6.80
CA MET A 261 15.22 -11.73 7.24
C MET A 261 16.36 -11.00 7.98
N GLY A 262 17.16 -11.74 8.76
CA GLY A 262 18.23 -11.20 9.59
C GLY A 262 19.47 -12.10 9.56
N PRO A 263 20.58 -11.65 10.16
CA PRO A 263 21.85 -12.32 10.10
C PRO A 263 21.87 -13.62 10.90
N PRO A 264 22.88 -14.49 10.70
CA PRO A 264 23.81 -14.43 9.58
C PRO A 264 23.10 -14.76 8.27
N TYR A 265 23.19 -13.89 7.26
CA TYR A 265 22.44 -14.00 6.00
C TYR A 265 22.79 -15.27 5.19
N CYS A 266 23.94 -15.88 5.46
CA CYS A 266 24.39 -17.12 4.82
C CYS A 266 24.69 -18.25 5.81
N GLY A 267 24.48 -18.04 7.11
CA GLY A 267 24.81 -19.00 8.18
C GLY A 267 23.68 -20.00 8.43
N LEU A 268 23.27 -20.72 7.39
CA LEU A 268 22.19 -21.70 7.46
C LEU A 268 22.72 -23.14 7.40
N GLU A 269 22.17 -24.01 8.23
CA GLU A 269 22.34 -25.45 8.16
C GLU A 269 21.00 -26.17 8.12
N ILE A 270 21.01 -27.44 7.72
CA ILE A 270 19.82 -28.28 7.74
C ILE A 270 19.41 -28.55 9.18
N ASP A 271 18.16 -28.29 9.51
CA ASP A 271 17.59 -28.67 10.80
C ASP A 271 17.47 -30.21 10.84
N PRO A 272 18.21 -30.89 11.73
CA PRO A 272 18.18 -32.35 11.76
C PRO A 272 16.85 -32.91 12.26
N MET A 273 16.02 -32.09 12.90
CA MET A 273 14.77 -32.51 13.56
C MET A 273 13.52 -32.18 12.74
N LYS A 274 13.63 -31.35 11.72
CA LYS A 274 12.47 -30.84 10.98
C LYS A 274 12.54 -31.14 9.49
N THR A 275 11.50 -31.81 9.03
CA THR A 275 11.26 -32.09 7.62
C THR A 275 9.78 -31.97 7.33
N THR A 276 9.44 -31.47 6.15
CA THR A 276 8.07 -31.46 5.62
C THR A 276 8.00 -32.36 4.40
N VAL A 277 6.91 -33.11 4.25
CA VAL A 277 6.67 -33.91 3.04
C VAL A 277 5.61 -33.21 2.20
N ASP A 278 5.91 -32.94 0.93
CA ASP A 278 4.93 -32.33 0.02
C ASP A 278 3.93 -33.35 -0.54
N ALA A 279 2.96 -32.86 -1.31
CA ALA A 279 1.94 -33.71 -1.95
C ALA A 279 2.51 -34.71 -2.97
N ALA A 280 3.71 -34.47 -3.49
CA ALA A 280 4.42 -35.38 -4.39
C ALA A 280 5.32 -36.38 -3.64
N GLY A 281 5.33 -36.35 -2.30
CA GLY A 281 6.14 -37.22 -1.46
C GLY A 281 7.60 -36.77 -1.28
N ARG A 282 7.97 -35.57 -1.73
CA ARG A 282 9.34 -35.04 -1.58
C ARG A 282 9.57 -34.61 -0.14
N VAL A 283 10.75 -34.92 0.40
CA VAL A 283 11.13 -34.59 1.78
C VAL A 283 11.91 -33.29 1.78
N TRP A 284 11.25 -32.21 2.17
CA TRP A 284 11.83 -30.89 2.31
C TRP A 284 12.47 -30.72 3.67
N HIS A 285 13.77 -30.41 3.68
CA HIS A 285 14.49 -30.07 4.89
C HIS A 285 14.20 -28.62 5.29
N GLU A 286 13.92 -28.39 6.58
CA GLU A 286 13.93 -27.04 7.12
C GLU A 286 15.37 -26.59 7.41
N TYR A 287 15.58 -25.27 7.40
CA TYR A 287 16.88 -24.66 7.65
C TYR A 287 16.84 -23.94 8.99
N ARG A 288 17.92 -24.05 9.75
CA ARG A 288 18.16 -23.29 10.98
C ARG A 288 19.45 -22.50 10.88
N PHE A 289 19.55 -21.42 11.65
CA PHE A 289 20.79 -20.64 11.72
C PHE A 289 21.81 -21.34 12.60
N THR A 290 23.08 -21.28 12.20
CA THR A 290 24.20 -21.76 13.03
C THR A 290 24.42 -20.87 14.25
N ASP A 291 24.12 -19.57 14.12
CA ASP A 291 24.23 -18.57 15.20
C ASP A 291 23.06 -17.56 15.10
N PRO A 292 21.86 -17.90 15.62
CA PRO A 292 20.67 -17.05 15.49
C PRO A 292 20.74 -15.81 16.40
N THR A 293 20.37 -14.67 15.83
CA THR A 293 20.02 -13.41 16.49
C THR A 293 18.50 -13.27 16.65
N PRO A 294 17.98 -12.27 17.38
CA PRO A 294 16.53 -12.10 17.60
C PRO A 294 15.69 -12.01 16.31
N MET A 295 16.26 -11.49 15.21
CA MET A 295 15.58 -11.33 13.93
C MET A 295 15.93 -12.41 12.90
N SER A 296 16.70 -13.43 13.28
CA SER A 296 17.05 -14.55 12.40
C SER A 296 15.83 -15.37 12.04
N ARG A 297 15.35 -15.20 10.81
CA ARG A 297 14.24 -15.97 10.23
C ARG A 297 14.61 -16.43 8.83
N ALA A 298 14.51 -17.72 8.57
CA ALA A 298 14.66 -18.30 7.24
C ALA A 298 13.27 -18.52 6.65
N PHE A 299 13.03 -17.97 5.47
CA PHE A 299 11.79 -18.18 4.73
C PHE A 299 11.96 -19.41 3.85
N GLY A 300 11.65 -20.58 4.42
CA GLY A 300 11.86 -21.89 3.77
C GLY A 300 11.36 -22.02 2.32
N PRO A 301 10.26 -21.36 1.89
CA PRO A 301 9.81 -21.37 0.50
C PRO A 301 10.48 -20.35 -0.45
N LEU A 302 11.18 -19.34 0.09
CA LEU A 302 11.68 -18.20 -0.68
C LEU A 302 13.20 -18.31 -0.88
N THR A 303 13.74 -17.79 -1.98
CA THR A 303 15.17 -17.62 -2.22
C THR A 303 15.47 -16.20 -2.69
N ARG A 304 16.68 -15.72 -2.44
CA ARG A 304 17.13 -14.37 -2.82
C ARG A 304 18.05 -14.43 -4.02
N TYR A 305 18.00 -13.37 -4.82
CA TYR A 305 19.04 -13.08 -5.80
C TYR A 305 20.41 -12.97 -5.11
N SER A 306 21.41 -13.56 -5.74
CA SER A 306 22.81 -13.48 -5.33
C SER A 306 23.41 -12.18 -5.89
N PHE A 307 23.09 -11.05 -5.26
CA PHE A 307 23.54 -9.72 -5.70
C PHE A 307 25.05 -9.49 -5.57
N TYR A 308 25.72 -10.30 -4.76
CA TYR A 308 27.14 -10.17 -4.48
C TYR A 308 27.78 -11.56 -4.53
N GLU A 309 29.06 -11.62 -4.87
CA GLU A 309 29.84 -12.84 -4.71
C GLU A 309 29.85 -13.28 -3.24
N ARG A 310 30.10 -14.57 -3.00
CA ARG A 310 30.17 -15.11 -1.65
C ARG A 310 31.60 -15.30 -1.19
N THR A 311 31.80 -15.12 0.11
CA THR A 311 32.93 -15.74 0.80
C THR A 311 32.52 -17.11 1.34
N ASP A 312 33.45 -18.08 1.37
CA ASP A 312 33.16 -19.47 1.75
C ASP A 312 32.58 -19.63 3.17
N ALA A 313 32.71 -18.61 4.04
CA ALA A 313 32.26 -18.67 5.44
C ALA A 313 31.57 -17.41 6.01
N ALA A 314 31.65 -16.21 5.39
CA ALA A 314 31.31 -14.94 6.07
C ALA A 314 30.13 -14.14 5.49
N GLY A 315 29.45 -14.65 4.46
CA GLY A 315 28.31 -13.96 3.84
C GLY A 315 28.64 -13.25 2.52
N PRO A 316 27.77 -12.34 2.06
CA PRO A 316 27.98 -11.59 0.81
C PRO A 316 29.26 -10.73 0.87
N ASP A 317 30.08 -10.79 -0.19
CA ASP A 317 31.24 -9.93 -0.40
C ASP A 317 30.77 -8.62 -1.05
N PHE A 318 30.46 -7.62 -0.22
CA PHE A 318 29.98 -6.32 -0.69
C PHE A 318 30.97 -5.57 -1.59
N GLY A 319 32.26 -5.98 -1.62
CA GLY A 319 33.27 -5.46 -2.53
C GLY A 319 33.22 -6.08 -3.94
N LYS A 320 32.41 -7.12 -4.14
CA LYS A 320 32.25 -7.83 -5.41
C LYS A 320 30.77 -7.92 -5.81
N PRO A 321 30.13 -6.80 -6.17
CA PRO A 321 28.77 -6.79 -6.66
C PRO A 321 28.67 -7.51 -8.01
N ARG A 322 27.57 -8.24 -8.20
CA ARG A 322 27.24 -8.96 -9.42
C ARG A 322 26.32 -8.10 -10.27
N ALA A 323 26.91 -7.21 -11.06
CA ALA A 323 26.22 -6.19 -11.83
C ALA A 323 25.07 -6.77 -12.68
N GLU A 324 25.29 -7.93 -13.29
CA GLU A 324 24.32 -8.63 -14.13
C GLU A 324 23.05 -9.03 -13.38
N VAL A 325 23.14 -9.33 -12.08
CA VAL A 325 22.00 -9.72 -11.24
C VAL A 325 21.18 -8.48 -10.83
N PHE A 326 21.88 -7.37 -10.56
CA PHE A 326 21.23 -6.07 -10.33
C PHE A 326 20.49 -5.58 -11.58
N ASP A 327 21.15 -5.63 -12.74
CA ASP A 327 20.57 -5.26 -14.04
C ASP A 327 19.36 -6.13 -14.36
N TYR A 328 19.47 -7.44 -14.14
CA TYR A 328 18.37 -8.39 -14.35
C TYR A 328 17.09 -8.02 -13.57
N LEU A 329 17.21 -7.75 -12.26
CA LEU A 329 16.05 -7.35 -11.44
C LEU A 329 15.51 -5.99 -11.89
N ALA A 330 16.39 -5.02 -12.12
CA ALA A 330 15.97 -3.66 -12.45
C ALA A 330 15.31 -3.57 -13.83
N ASP A 331 15.83 -4.28 -14.83
CA ASP A 331 15.22 -4.32 -16.16
C ASP A 331 13.88 -5.08 -16.14
N MET A 332 13.76 -6.16 -15.36
CA MET A 332 12.47 -6.85 -15.17
C MET A 332 11.38 -5.92 -14.63
N VAL A 333 11.71 -5.13 -13.61
CA VAL A 333 10.76 -4.18 -13.01
C VAL A 333 10.52 -3.00 -13.96
N ALA A 334 11.55 -2.49 -14.64
CA ALA A 334 11.40 -1.41 -15.61
C ALA A 334 10.48 -1.81 -16.78
N ASP A 335 10.65 -3.01 -17.32
CA ASP A 335 9.81 -3.57 -18.39
C ASP A 335 8.36 -3.70 -17.92
N THR A 336 8.14 -4.12 -16.68
CA THR A 336 6.82 -4.19 -16.06
C THR A 336 6.17 -2.80 -15.96
N VAL A 337 6.91 -1.84 -15.41
CA VAL A 337 6.47 -0.45 -15.24
C VAL A 337 6.16 0.20 -16.59
N ALA A 338 6.92 -0.12 -17.64
CA ALA A 338 6.66 0.32 -19.00
C ALA A 338 5.42 -0.36 -19.60
N SER A 339 5.26 -1.67 -19.38
CA SER A 339 4.19 -2.49 -19.97
C SER A 339 2.80 -2.24 -19.40
N TYR A 340 2.70 -1.72 -18.18
CA TYR A 340 1.43 -1.50 -17.49
C TYR A 340 1.20 -0.06 -17.05
N GLY A 341 2.22 0.80 -17.09
CA GLY A 341 2.06 2.22 -16.77
C GLY A 341 2.11 2.54 -15.26
N PHE A 342 2.73 1.71 -14.44
CA PHE A 342 2.87 1.99 -12.99
C PHE A 342 3.67 3.27 -12.72
N ASP A 343 3.30 3.94 -11.63
CA ASP A 343 3.77 5.28 -11.24
C ASP A 343 4.76 5.27 -10.07
N PHE A 344 4.70 4.24 -9.23
CA PHE A 344 5.59 4.05 -8.09
C PHE A 344 5.77 2.57 -7.79
N MET A 345 6.77 2.27 -6.96
CA MET A 345 6.93 0.95 -6.38
C MET A 345 6.74 0.98 -4.86
N ARG A 346 6.15 -0.08 -4.33
CA ARG A 346 6.30 -0.46 -2.92
C ARG A 346 7.40 -1.50 -2.85
N GLY A 347 8.50 -1.21 -2.15
CA GLY A 347 9.61 -2.17 -2.03
C GLY A 347 9.42 -3.10 -0.84
N ASP A 348 9.34 -4.40 -1.10
CA ASP A 348 9.25 -5.44 -0.08
C ASP A 348 10.57 -5.57 0.71
N MET A 349 10.47 -5.85 2.01
CA MET A 349 11.62 -6.03 2.89
C MET A 349 12.64 -4.87 2.90
N SER A 350 12.18 -3.62 2.68
CA SER A 350 13.05 -2.44 2.60
C SER A 350 13.82 -2.12 3.89
N HIS A 351 13.48 -2.78 5.01
CA HIS A 351 14.19 -2.68 6.28
C HIS A 351 15.39 -3.63 6.38
N VAL A 352 15.60 -4.53 5.41
CA VAL A 352 16.69 -5.51 5.45
C VAL A 352 18.01 -4.86 5.05
N GLN A 353 18.74 -4.42 6.07
CA GLN A 353 20.11 -3.99 5.92
C GLN A 353 21.05 -5.21 6.05
N MET A 354 21.82 -5.52 4.99
CA MET A 354 22.67 -6.73 4.98
C MET A 354 24.11 -6.54 5.46
N ARG A 355 24.61 -5.29 5.60
CA ARG A 355 26.01 -5.00 5.91
C ARG A 355 26.23 -4.91 7.43
N PRO A 356 27.02 -5.80 8.05
CA PRO A 356 27.18 -5.87 9.50
C PRO A 356 27.56 -4.56 10.20
N ASP A 357 28.37 -3.74 9.54
CA ASP A 357 28.87 -2.48 10.08
C ASP A 357 27.87 -1.31 9.92
N GLY A 358 26.64 -1.57 9.48
CA GLY A 358 25.63 -0.55 9.21
C GLY A 358 25.82 0.14 7.85
N VAL A 359 25.27 1.35 7.72
CA VAL A 359 25.33 2.14 6.48
C VAL A 359 26.75 2.71 6.31
N PRO A 360 27.46 2.42 5.20
CA PRO A 360 28.75 3.01 4.92
C PRO A 360 28.65 4.54 4.76
N ALA A 361 29.72 5.27 5.08
CA ALA A 361 29.78 6.72 4.89
C ALA A 361 29.52 7.14 3.43
N ASP A 362 30.05 6.36 2.48
CA ASP A 362 29.80 6.52 1.05
C ASP A 362 29.07 5.29 0.51
N THR A 363 27.90 5.50 -0.08
CA THR A 363 27.10 4.41 -0.68
C THR A 363 27.25 4.39 -2.18
N ASP A 364 27.82 3.30 -2.70
CA ASP A 364 27.93 3.05 -4.13
C ASP A 364 26.57 2.72 -4.77
N ARG A 365 26.56 2.56 -6.10
CA ARG A 365 25.32 2.24 -6.85
C ARG A 365 24.74 0.85 -6.54
N TYR A 366 25.55 -0.07 -6.04
CA TYR A 366 25.14 -1.44 -5.71
C TYR A 366 24.75 -1.61 -4.25
N TYR A 367 24.73 -0.53 -3.45
CA TYR A 367 24.39 -0.56 -2.03
C TYR A 367 23.12 -1.38 -1.72
N ASP A 368 22.05 -1.16 -2.48
CA ASP A 368 20.74 -1.78 -2.27
C ASP A 368 20.02 -2.07 -3.61
N PRO A 369 19.39 -3.26 -3.78
CA PRO A 369 18.71 -3.61 -5.03
C PRO A 369 17.47 -2.76 -5.33
N LEU A 370 16.71 -2.32 -4.32
CA LEU A 370 15.51 -1.49 -4.54
C LEU A 370 15.92 -0.08 -4.95
N ARG A 371 16.99 0.47 -4.37
CA ARG A 371 17.63 1.70 -4.89
C ARG A 371 17.99 1.56 -6.36
N TYR A 372 18.63 0.45 -6.73
CA TYR A 372 19.07 0.21 -8.10
C TYR A 372 17.89 0.20 -9.08
N VAL A 373 16.79 -0.46 -8.72
CA VAL A 373 15.51 -0.45 -9.47
C VAL A 373 14.98 0.97 -9.62
N LYS A 374 14.88 1.73 -8.51
CA LYS A 374 14.39 3.13 -8.54
C LYS A 374 15.20 3.98 -9.49
N GLU A 375 16.53 3.92 -9.39
CA GLU A 375 17.45 4.73 -10.20
C GLU A 375 17.39 4.34 -11.68
N ARG A 376 17.25 3.04 -11.98
CA ARG A 376 17.10 2.54 -13.36
C ARG A 376 15.86 3.12 -14.04
N ILE A 377 14.72 3.14 -13.35
CA ILE A 377 13.45 3.67 -13.87
C ILE A 377 13.47 5.19 -13.88
N GLY A 378 14.06 5.81 -12.86
CA GLY A 378 14.19 7.26 -12.70
C GLY A 378 14.90 7.97 -13.86
N LYS A 379 15.78 7.27 -14.59
CA LYS A 379 16.43 7.78 -15.81
C LYS A 379 15.43 8.13 -16.92
N GLU A 380 14.32 7.39 -17.00
CA GLU A 380 13.27 7.60 -17.99
C GLU A 380 12.06 8.33 -17.39
N ARG A 381 11.88 8.23 -16.07
CA ARG A 381 10.69 8.72 -15.34
C ARG A 381 11.10 9.31 -13.99
N ALA A 382 11.48 10.60 -13.98
CA ALA A 382 11.93 11.30 -12.76
C ALA A 382 10.89 11.32 -11.62
N SER A 383 9.60 11.17 -11.93
CA SER A 383 8.51 11.10 -10.96
C SER A 383 8.28 9.70 -10.37
N PHE A 384 8.97 8.65 -10.82
CA PHE A 384 8.76 7.29 -10.30
C PHE A 384 9.23 7.17 -8.85
N ALA A 385 8.27 7.00 -7.94
CA ALA A 385 8.52 7.04 -6.50
C ALA A 385 8.78 5.66 -5.88
N TYR A 386 9.46 5.66 -4.73
CA TYR A 386 9.75 4.49 -3.91
C TYR A 386 9.11 4.62 -2.52
N PHE A 387 8.08 3.81 -2.29
CA PHE A 387 7.44 3.61 -1.00
C PHE A 387 8.05 2.36 -0.31
N ALA A 388 8.87 2.55 0.71
CA ALA A 388 9.57 1.48 1.40
C ALA A 388 8.71 0.77 2.45
N GLU A 389 8.74 -0.56 2.48
CA GLU A 389 8.27 -1.36 3.62
C GLU A 389 9.30 -1.34 4.77
N GLY A 390 9.45 -0.18 5.40
CA GLY A 390 10.18 0.00 6.65
C GLY A 390 9.24 0.26 7.84
N PHE A 391 9.66 -0.16 9.03
CA PHE A 391 8.85 -0.13 10.26
C PHE A 391 9.45 0.78 11.34
N LEU A 392 10.43 1.63 11.01
CA LEU A 392 11.03 2.57 11.97
C LEU A 392 11.50 1.88 13.25
N ALA A 393 12.08 0.70 13.14
CA ALA A 393 12.64 -0.01 14.28
C ALA A 393 13.72 0.85 14.96
N PRO A 394 13.96 0.65 16.27
CA PRO A 394 15.13 1.25 16.92
C PRO A 394 16.44 0.76 16.28
N PRO A 395 17.54 1.55 16.36
CA PRO A 395 18.85 1.13 15.88
C PRO A 395 19.24 -0.27 16.36
N GLY A 396 19.81 -1.09 15.46
CA GLY A 396 20.24 -2.45 15.73
C GLY A 396 19.12 -3.49 15.90
N THR A 397 17.83 -3.07 15.88
CA THR A 397 16.71 -4.02 16.03
C THR A 397 16.56 -4.89 14.80
N MET A 398 16.61 -4.30 13.60
CA MET A 398 16.60 -5.02 12.31
C MET A 398 18.00 -5.55 11.95
N ALA A 399 18.71 -6.05 12.97
CA ALA A 399 20.10 -6.48 12.95
C ALA A 399 21.15 -5.37 12.93
N TYR A 400 21.33 -4.69 11.79
CA TYR A 400 22.50 -3.85 11.55
C TYR A 400 22.12 -2.39 11.29
N GLY A 401 22.79 -1.47 12.01
CA GLY A 401 22.69 -0.03 11.80
C GLY A 401 21.37 0.63 12.24
N ASP A 402 21.20 1.87 11.82
CA ASP A 402 19.97 2.65 11.96
C ASP A 402 19.10 2.49 10.70
N GLU A 403 17.80 2.23 10.89
CA GLU A 403 16.89 1.99 9.76
C GLU A 403 16.64 3.25 8.93
N ILE A 404 16.65 4.45 9.53
CA ILE A 404 16.44 5.69 8.79
C ILE A 404 17.64 5.97 7.89
N ASP A 405 18.85 5.83 8.41
CA ASP A 405 20.07 5.96 7.64
C ASP A 405 20.07 4.97 6.45
N HIS A 406 19.60 3.73 6.68
CA HIS A 406 19.47 2.73 5.62
C HIS A 406 18.45 3.14 4.56
N LEU A 407 17.26 3.58 4.97
CA LEU A 407 16.19 4.00 4.05
C LEU A 407 16.61 5.20 3.19
N GLU A 408 17.35 6.17 3.75
CA GLU A 408 17.93 7.27 2.98
C GLU A 408 19.01 6.79 2.01
N ALA A 409 19.87 5.87 2.44
CA ALA A 409 20.87 5.23 1.58
C ALA A 409 20.25 4.41 0.44
N CYS A 410 19.06 3.83 0.65
CA CYS A 410 18.24 3.17 -0.37
C CYS A 410 17.46 4.17 -1.25
N ARG A 411 17.52 5.47 -0.95
CA ARG A 411 16.74 6.53 -1.60
C ARG A 411 15.23 6.28 -1.55
N ALA A 412 14.72 5.74 -0.45
CA ALA A 412 13.28 5.67 -0.20
C ALA A 412 12.71 7.09 -0.10
N ASP A 413 11.61 7.36 -0.80
CA ASP A 413 10.92 8.66 -0.69
C ASP A 413 10.02 8.67 0.55
N VAL A 414 9.33 7.55 0.75
CA VAL A 414 8.40 7.34 1.86
C VAL A 414 8.69 5.99 2.49
N THR A 415 8.44 5.86 3.79
CA THR A 415 8.47 4.58 4.49
C THR A 415 7.15 4.31 5.20
N LEU A 416 6.75 3.04 5.27
CA LEU A 416 5.46 2.61 5.80
C LEU A 416 5.24 3.04 7.26
N GLY A 417 6.26 3.00 8.11
CA GLY A 417 6.10 3.37 9.52
C GLY A 417 5.42 2.29 10.38
N ASP A 418 5.19 2.62 11.65
CA ASP A 418 4.79 1.66 12.68
C ASP A 418 3.51 2.00 13.46
N LEU A 419 2.84 3.11 13.13
CA LEU A 419 1.61 3.57 13.80
C LEU A 419 0.45 2.56 13.73
N GLN A 420 0.44 1.71 12.71
CA GLN A 420 -0.49 0.59 12.55
C GLN A 420 -0.26 -0.58 13.53
N SER A 421 0.84 -0.56 14.30
CA SER A 421 1.23 -1.64 15.21
C SER A 421 1.00 -1.30 16.69
N VAL A 422 0.15 -0.31 16.96
CA VAL A 422 -0.13 0.21 18.30
C VAL A 422 -1.56 0.76 18.32
N ALA A 423 -2.30 0.60 19.42
CA ALA A 423 -3.63 1.21 19.56
C ALA A 423 -3.52 2.73 19.77
N VAL A 424 -4.52 3.51 19.36
CA VAL A 424 -4.47 5.00 19.43
C VAL A 424 -4.36 5.51 20.87
N ASP A 425 -4.98 4.80 21.80
CA ASP A 425 -5.05 5.13 23.22
C ASP A 425 -3.87 4.58 24.04
N ASP A 426 -3.01 3.77 23.42
CA ASP A 426 -1.80 3.27 24.05
C ASP A 426 -0.77 4.39 24.26
N ASP A 427 -0.03 4.33 25.37
CA ASP A 427 1.02 5.30 25.72
C ASP A 427 2.13 5.35 24.66
N ALA A 428 2.30 4.30 23.85
CA ALA A 428 3.27 4.27 22.76
C ALA A 428 2.81 4.98 21.48
N PHE A 429 1.53 5.34 21.31
CA PHE A 429 1.04 5.94 20.07
C PHE A 429 1.60 7.34 19.81
N LEU A 430 1.47 8.26 20.77
CA LEU A 430 1.94 9.64 20.63
C LEU A 430 3.47 9.75 20.53
N PRO A 431 4.28 8.99 21.28
CA PRO A 431 5.74 8.95 21.08
C PRO A 431 6.14 8.48 19.68
N ARG A 432 5.46 7.46 19.13
CA ARG A 432 5.71 7.00 17.75
C ARG A 432 5.29 8.03 16.71
N LEU A 433 4.14 8.68 16.92
CA LEU A 433 3.69 9.77 16.05
C LEU A 433 4.66 10.96 16.11
N ARG A 434 5.16 11.31 17.31
CA ARG A 434 6.17 12.35 17.47
C ARG A 434 7.44 12.01 16.69
N ARG A 435 7.95 10.78 16.84
CA ARG A 435 9.11 10.30 16.10
C ARG A 435 8.89 10.37 14.58
N ALA A 436 7.72 9.97 14.09
CA ALA A 436 7.39 10.04 12.68
C ALA A 436 7.39 11.50 12.16
N VAL A 437 6.82 12.43 12.92
CA VAL A 437 6.84 13.87 12.62
C VAL A 437 8.27 14.41 12.61
N ASP A 438 9.10 14.05 13.59
CA ASP A 438 10.49 14.49 13.67
C ASP A 438 11.33 14.00 12.50
N ILE A 439 11.17 12.74 12.11
CA ILE A 439 11.83 12.19 10.92
C ILE A 439 11.36 12.97 9.69
N GLY A 440 10.06 13.14 9.46
CA GLY A 440 9.54 13.87 8.30
C GLY A 440 10.01 15.33 8.21
N ALA A 441 10.33 15.96 9.36
CA ALA A 441 10.84 17.32 9.43
C ALA A 441 12.37 17.42 9.24
N THR A 442 13.13 16.37 9.58
CA THR A 442 14.61 16.44 9.66
C THR A 442 15.34 15.52 8.68
N ARG A 443 14.63 14.57 8.06
CA ARG A 443 15.19 13.52 7.20
C ARG A 443 14.61 13.59 5.79
N ALA A 444 15.30 12.97 4.84
CA ALA A 444 14.88 12.94 3.44
C ALA A 444 13.73 11.96 3.19
N VAL A 445 13.73 10.82 3.90
CA VAL A 445 12.63 9.85 3.88
C VAL A 445 11.47 10.32 4.75
N ARG A 446 10.24 10.21 4.24
CA ARG A 446 9.03 10.62 4.95
C ARG A 446 8.26 9.41 5.51
N PRO A 447 8.02 9.32 6.83
CA PRO A 447 7.12 8.30 7.36
C PRO A 447 5.67 8.53 6.94
N SER A 448 5.01 7.45 6.54
CA SER A 448 3.57 7.41 6.28
C SER A 448 2.78 7.33 7.59
N PHE A 449 1.70 8.12 7.70
CA PHE A 449 0.63 7.89 8.65
C PHE A 449 -0.17 6.65 8.23
N THR A 450 0.39 5.48 8.51
CA THR A 450 -0.21 4.21 8.12
C THR A 450 -1.33 3.84 9.09
N VAL A 451 -2.55 3.83 8.56
CA VAL A 451 -3.77 3.50 9.29
C VAL A 451 -3.82 2.00 9.58
N MET A 452 -3.76 1.19 8.53
CA MET A 452 -3.77 -0.28 8.58
C MET A 452 -3.11 -0.82 7.32
N THR A 453 -2.33 -1.89 7.42
CA THR A 453 -1.88 -2.66 6.24
C THR A 453 -2.57 -4.02 6.19
N GLY A 454 -2.49 -4.67 5.03
CA GLY A 454 -2.89 -6.07 4.89
C GLY A 454 -2.10 -7.01 5.78
N ASP A 455 -0.89 -6.65 6.27
CA ASP A 455 -0.19 -7.45 7.30
C ASP A 455 -0.81 -7.31 8.69
N LYS A 456 -1.32 -6.12 9.00
CA LYS A 456 -1.94 -5.81 10.30
C LYS A 456 -3.44 -6.09 10.35
N ASP A 457 -4.06 -6.43 9.23
CA ASP A 457 -5.39 -7.01 9.20
C ASP A 457 -5.31 -8.53 9.41
N ASP A 458 -4.98 -8.90 10.65
CA ASP A 458 -4.76 -10.26 11.15
C ASP A 458 -5.29 -10.36 12.60
N PRO A 459 -5.83 -11.50 13.05
CA PRO A 459 -6.41 -11.63 14.39
C PRO A 459 -5.48 -11.20 15.54
N ARG A 460 -4.16 -11.34 15.36
CA ARG A 460 -3.15 -10.95 16.36
C ARG A 460 -3.18 -9.46 16.69
N PHE A 461 -3.73 -8.64 15.80
CA PHE A 461 -3.69 -7.18 15.87
C PHE A 461 -5.08 -6.55 16.01
N ASP A 462 -6.13 -7.35 16.23
CA ASP A 462 -7.50 -6.86 16.41
C ASP A 462 -7.60 -5.74 17.47
N SER A 463 -6.81 -5.84 18.54
CA SER A 463 -6.77 -4.85 19.62
C SER A 463 -6.40 -3.44 19.14
N PHE A 464 -5.60 -3.30 18.08
CA PHE A 464 -5.16 -1.99 17.57
C PHE A 464 -6.28 -1.20 16.88
N TYR A 465 -7.37 -1.88 16.51
CA TYR A 465 -8.48 -1.35 15.71
C TYR A 465 -9.83 -1.43 16.43
N ARG A 466 -9.85 -1.69 17.75
CA ARG A 466 -11.09 -1.65 18.53
C ARG A 466 -11.63 -0.24 18.72
N PHE A 467 -10.74 0.75 18.76
CA PHE A 467 -11.05 2.16 18.99
C PHE A 467 -10.16 3.07 18.14
N GLY A 468 -10.56 4.34 18.00
CA GLY A 468 -9.74 5.38 17.36
C GLY A 468 -9.66 5.29 15.83
N ASN A 469 -10.55 4.53 15.18
CA ASN A 469 -10.50 4.35 13.73
C ASN A 469 -10.78 5.65 12.97
N GLU A 470 -11.79 6.40 13.41
CA GLU A 470 -12.13 7.72 12.90
C GLU A 470 -10.98 8.71 13.10
N LEU A 471 -10.31 8.67 14.26
CA LEU A 471 -9.14 9.51 14.55
C LEU A 471 -7.99 9.18 13.59
N ARG A 472 -7.70 7.89 13.34
CA ARG A 472 -6.67 7.50 12.37
C ARG A 472 -6.96 8.05 10.98
N ALA A 473 -8.19 7.90 10.50
CA ALA A 473 -8.59 8.41 9.20
C ALA A 473 -8.55 9.95 9.14
N PHE A 474 -8.95 10.63 10.22
CA PHE A 474 -8.84 12.08 10.33
C PHE A 474 -7.38 12.53 10.22
N CYS A 475 -6.49 11.96 11.03
CA CYS A 475 -5.06 12.29 10.98
C CYS A 475 -4.44 11.94 9.63
N ALA A 476 -4.77 10.79 9.05
CA ALA A 476 -4.29 10.36 7.73
C ALA A 476 -4.62 11.36 6.61
N LEU A 477 -5.74 12.09 6.72
CA LEU A 477 -6.17 13.05 5.71
C LEU A 477 -5.75 14.50 6.02
N PHE A 478 -5.77 14.91 7.28
CA PHE A 478 -5.52 16.30 7.69
C PHE A 478 -4.06 16.57 8.14
N LEU A 479 -3.23 15.55 8.36
CA LEU A 479 -1.78 15.71 8.51
C LEU A 479 -1.10 15.72 7.13
N VAL A 480 -1.38 16.76 6.35
CA VAL A 480 -1.03 16.87 4.91
C VAL A 480 0.46 16.84 4.58
N ASP A 481 1.33 16.97 5.59
CA ASP A 481 2.79 16.85 5.47
C ASP A 481 3.31 15.41 5.63
N SER A 482 2.41 14.46 5.93
CA SER A 482 2.70 13.03 5.96
C SER A 482 1.82 12.33 4.92
N PRO A 483 2.38 11.43 4.09
CA PRO A 483 1.55 10.57 3.26
C PRO A 483 0.78 9.59 4.15
N SER A 484 -0.27 8.95 3.63
CA SER A 484 -1.01 7.94 4.38
C SER A 484 -1.11 6.61 3.62
N TYR A 485 -1.31 5.53 4.36
CA TYR A 485 -1.53 4.20 3.80
C TYR A 485 -2.64 3.48 4.56
N THR A 486 -3.64 3.01 3.82
CA THR A 486 -4.75 2.21 4.36
C THR A 486 -4.94 0.97 3.51
N ALA A 487 -5.11 -0.20 4.10
CA ALA A 487 -5.49 -1.40 3.37
C ALA A 487 -7.01 -1.46 3.16
N LEU A 488 -7.43 -2.02 2.01
CA LEU A 488 -8.82 -2.37 1.72
C LEU A 488 -9.46 -3.12 2.90
N GLY A 489 -10.75 -2.84 3.14
CA GLY A 489 -11.56 -3.51 4.14
C GLY A 489 -11.60 -2.76 5.48
N TYR A 490 -10.66 -1.83 5.70
CA TYR A 490 -10.66 -0.94 6.85
C TYR A 490 -11.99 -0.20 7.02
N GLU A 491 -12.56 0.26 5.91
CA GLU A 491 -13.74 1.11 5.85
C GLU A 491 -15.02 0.45 6.37
N LEU A 492 -15.06 -0.88 6.41
CA LEU A 492 -16.20 -1.68 6.88
C LEU A 492 -15.80 -2.60 8.03
N ARG A 493 -14.60 -2.43 8.58
CA ARG A 493 -14.04 -3.38 9.54
C ARG A 493 -14.92 -3.51 10.77
N ASP A 494 -15.29 -4.76 11.08
CA ASP A 494 -16.03 -5.08 12.29
C ASP A 494 -15.11 -4.98 13.52
N ARG A 495 -15.71 -4.68 14.68
CA ARG A 495 -14.98 -4.72 15.95
C ARG A 495 -14.83 -6.18 16.38
N HIS A 496 -13.59 -6.64 16.48
CA HIS A 496 -13.26 -7.99 16.91
C HIS A 496 -12.73 -7.97 18.36
N ASP A 497 -13.59 -8.31 19.31
CA ASP A 497 -13.18 -8.50 20.71
C ASP A 497 -12.46 -9.85 20.89
N THR A 498 -12.82 -10.83 20.06
CA THR A 498 -12.12 -12.11 19.85
C THR A 498 -11.85 -12.33 18.36
N PRO A 499 -10.85 -13.15 17.99
CA PRO A 499 -10.59 -13.50 16.59
C PRO A 499 -11.84 -13.90 15.81
N ALA A 500 -12.06 -13.24 14.68
CA ALA A 500 -13.09 -13.61 13.71
C ALA A 500 -12.63 -14.81 12.84
N PRO A 501 -13.50 -15.38 11.99
CA PRO A 501 -13.06 -16.34 10.98
C PRO A 501 -11.99 -15.75 10.06
N ASN A 502 -11.11 -16.61 9.55
CA ASN A 502 -9.97 -16.21 8.71
C ASN A 502 -10.39 -15.42 7.46
N GLU A 503 -11.59 -15.68 6.93
CA GLU A 503 -12.13 -14.98 5.76
C GLU A 503 -12.39 -13.49 6.01
N CYS A 504 -12.38 -13.02 7.26
CA CYS A 504 -12.54 -11.61 7.62
C CYS A 504 -11.22 -10.81 7.60
N TYR A 505 -10.08 -11.45 7.30
CA TYR A 505 -8.75 -10.86 7.40
C TYR A 505 -8.01 -10.91 6.06
N THR A 506 -7.69 -9.76 5.50
CA THR A 506 -7.02 -9.65 4.20
C THR A 506 -5.62 -10.28 4.20
N LYS A 507 -4.91 -10.32 5.35
CA LYS A 507 -3.62 -11.01 5.50
C LYS A 507 -3.70 -12.47 5.06
N LEU A 508 -4.80 -13.13 5.39
CA LEU A 508 -4.94 -14.57 5.20
C LEU A 508 -5.24 -14.94 3.74
N TYR A 509 -5.50 -13.95 2.88
CA TYR A 509 -5.54 -14.11 1.44
C TYR A 509 -4.19 -13.90 0.77
N VAL A 510 -3.15 -13.46 1.48
CA VAL A 510 -1.78 -13.41 0.90
C VAL A 510 -1.25 -14.81 0.59
N PHE A 511 -1.78 -15.83 1.27
CA PHE A 511 -1.43 -17.23 1.10
C PHE A 511 -2.67 -18.03 0.70
N HIS A 512 -2.50 -19.05 -0.12
CA HIS A 512 -3.51 -20.10 -0.28
C HIS A 512 -3.07 -21.34 0.49
N MET A 513 -3.59 -21.47 1.72
CA MET A 513 -3.39 -22.65 2.56
C MET A 513 -4.67 -23.47 2.62
N GLU A 514 -4.63 -24.73 2.18
CA GLU A 514 -5.80 -25.62 2.22
C GLU A 514 -6.10 -26.13 3.64
N ARG A 515 -5.08 -26.19 4.51
CA ARG A 515 -5.16 -26.79 5.85
C ARG A 515 -4.41 -25.97 6.89
N GLY A 516 -4.78 -26.18 8.15
CA GLY A 516 -4.14 -25.54 9.29
C GLY A 516 -4.84 -24.26 9.77
N PRO A 517 -4.31 -23.61 10.82
CA PRO A 517 -4.97 -22.49 11.50
C PRO A 517 -5.10 -21.22 10.66
N LYS A 518 -4.35 -21.10 9.57
CA LYS A 518 -4.38 -19.96 8.64
C LYS A 518 -5.17 -20.23 7.35
N ALA A 519 -5.78 -21.41 7.23
CA ALA A 519 -6.54 -21.76 6.03
C ALA A 519 -7.81 -20.92 5.91
N THR A 520 -8.12 -20.50 4.68
CA THR A 520 -9.38 -19.85 4.30
C THR A 520 -10.23 -20.83 3.49
N ARG A 521 -11.54 -20.86 3.69
CA ARG A 521 -12.47 -21.81 3.04
C ARG A 521 -13.41 -21.18 2.00
N GLY A 522 -13.27 -19.88 1.76
CA GLY A 522 -14.14 -19.15 0.83
C GLY A 522 -13.57 -17.77 0.49
N PRO A 523 -14.34 -16.95 -0.25
CA PRO A 523 -13.93 -15.60 -0.60
C PRO A 523 -13.84 -14.70 0.63
N TYR A 524 -13.07 -13.63 0.52
CA TYR A 524 -12.95 -12.62 1.56
C TYR A 524 -14.32 -12.05 1.94
N ARG A 525 -14.51 -11.84 3.24
CA ARG A 525 -15.75 -11.32 3.82
C ARG A 525 -15.48 -9.92 4.35
N PHE A 526 -16.00 -8.92 3.64
CA PHE A 526 -16.07 -7.57 4.17
C PHE A 526 -16.85 -7.56 5.48
N GLY A 527 -16.42 -6.72 6.41
CA GLY A 527 -17.17 -6.47 7.63
C GLY A 527 -18.53 -5.81 7.35
N ARG A 528 -19.35 -5.71 8.39
CA ARG A 528 -20.73 -5.20 8.32
C ARG A 528 -20.90 -3.87 9.04
N ASN A 529 -19.79 -3.22 9.40
CA ASN A 529 -19.79 -1.99 10.18
C ASN A 529 -20.13 -0.75 9.32
N THR A 530 -21.38 -0.65 8.86
CA THR A 530 -21.85 0.48 8.06
C THR A 530 -21.78 1.81 8.84
N ALA A 531 -21.89 1.76 10.16
CA ALA A 531 -21.75 2.94 11.00
C ALA A 531 -20.32 3.51 10.95
N LEU A 532 -19.28 2.65 10.95
CA LEU A 532 -17.91 3.09 10.70
C LEU A 532 -17.78 3.65 9.28
N TYR A 533 -18.31 2.95 8.27
CA TYR A 533 -18.26 3.40 6.87
C TYR A 533 -18.83 4.81 6.70
N ASP A 534 -20.01 5.09 7.25
CA ASP A 534 -20.66 6.40 7.16
C ASP A 534 -19.85 7.50 7.86
N ARG A 535 -19.23 7.18 9.02
CA ARG A 535 -18.37 8.13 9.74
C ARG A 535 -17.08 8.42 8.97
N LEU A 536 -16.40 7.39 8.47
CA LEU A 536 -15.20 7.56 7.63
C LEU A 536 -15.52 8.32 6.35
N ALA A 537 -16.63 8.00 5.69
CA ALA A 537 -17.10 8.72 4.52
C ALA A 537 -17.35 10.21 4.82
N SER A 538 -17.85 10.54 6.02
CA SER A 538 -18.01 11.93 6.47
C SER A 538 -16.67 12.64 6.65
N ILE A 539 -15.62 11.96 7.15
CA ILE A 539 -14.24 12.50 7.22
C ILE A 539 -13.73 12.78 5.80
N HIS A 540 -13.87 11.82 4.89
CA HIS A 540 -13.44 11.96 3.51
C HIS A 540 -14.15 13.10 2.78
N ASP A 541 -15.47 13.23 2.94
CA ASP A 541 -16.25 14.33 2.37
C ASP A 541 -15.84 15.70 2.95
N ALA A 542 -15.48 15.75 4.24
CA ALA A 542 -14.97 16.96 4.86
C ALA A 542 -13.58 17.32 4.30
N ALA A 543 -12.67 16.36 4.23
CA ALA A 543 -11.33 16.56 3.65
C ALA A 543 -11.42 17.02 2.19
N ALA A 544 -12.23 16.36 1.34
CA ALA A 544 -12.42 16.74 -0.05
C ALA A 544 -13.01 18.14 -0.24
N ARG A 545 -13.76 18.65 0.74
CA ARG A 545 -14.35 19.99 0.71
C ARG A 545 -13.39 21.07 1.23
N LEU A 546 -12.62 20.75 2.26
CA LEU A 546 -11.82 21.72 3.01
C LEU A 546 -10.38 21.81 2.53
N LEU A 547 -9.81 20.71 2.05
CA LEU A 547 -8.43 20.67 1.59
C LEU A 547 -8.38 21.06 0.11
N PRO A 548 -7.70 22.16 -0.26
CA PRO A 548 -7.51 22.50 -1.67
C PRO A 548 -6.73 21.40 -2.41
N ALA A 549 -7.03 21.21 -3.69
CA ALA A 549 -6.40 20.17 -4.51
C ALA A 549 -4.89 20.42 -4.73
N ASP A 550 -4.49 21.69 -4.82
CA ASP A 550 -3.16 22.07 -5.34
C ASP A 550 -2.23 22.71 -4.28
N ASP A 551 -2.73 23.13 -3.11
CA ASP A 551 -1.90 23.74 -2.06
C ASP A 551 -2.54 23.69 -0.66
N THR A 552 -2.35 22.58 0.05
CA THR A 552 -2.79 22.44 1.45
C THR A 552 -1.85 23.10 2.47
N GLY A 553 -0.75 23.72 2.03
CA GLY A 553 0.21 24.39 2.89
C GLY A 553 0.99 23.42 3.78
N ALA A 554 1.70 23.94 4.79
CA ALA A 554 2.41 23.13 5.77
C ALA A 554 1.61 23.00 7.07
N VAL A 555 1.85 21.92 7.81
CA VAL A 555 1.35 21.68 9.16
C VAL A 555 2.11 22.57 10.14
N GLU A 556 1.40 23.47 10.81
CA GLU A 556 1.92 24.25 11.94
C GLU A 556 1.40 23.68 13.25
N TRP A 557 2.25 23.04 14.03
CA TRP A 557 1.85 22.45 15.31
C TRP A 557 1.58 23.52 16.38
N LEU A 558 0.38 23.50 16.95
CA LEU A 558 0.03 24.25 18.16
C LEU A 558 0.26 23.40 19.42
N LEU A 559 -0.14 22.13 19.34
CA LEU A 559 0.09 21.09 20.33
C LEU A 559 0.63 19.87 19.57
N PRO A 560 1.96 19.73 19.43
CA PRO A 560 2.54 18.57 18.75
C PRO A 560 2.28 17.28 19.54
N PRO A 561 2.42 16.10 18.91
CA PRO A 561 2.33 14.83 19.61
C PRO A 561 3.31 14.79 20.79
N ASP A 562 2.80 14.47 21.98
CA ASP A 562 3.60 14.45 23.21
C ASP A 562 4.47 13.19 23.26
N ALA A 563 5.79 13.36 23.28
CA ALA A 563 6.77 12.28 23.36
C ALA A 563 6.65 11.43 24.65
N THR A 564 5.94 11.92 25.67
CA THR A 564 5.69 11.22 26.95
C THR A 564 4.27 10.65 27.06
N ALA A 565 3.40 10.94 26.08
CA ALA A 565 1.96 10.67 26.10
C ALA A 565 1.20 11.28 27.31
N GLY A 566 1.78 12.27 27.99
CA GLY A 566 1.14 12.98 29.10
C GLY A 566 -0.06 13.82 28.65
N ASN A 567 0.06 14.50 27.50
CA ASN A 567 -1.03 15.19 26.83
C ASN A 567 -1.59 14.37 25.67
N ARG A 568 -2.86 13.96 25.77
CA ARG A 568 -3.57 13.19 24.74
C ARG A 568 -4.17 14.02 23.62
N VAL A 569 -4.13 15.34 23.73
CA VAL A 569 -4.65 16.25 22.71
C VAL A 569 -3.52 16.73 21.82
N ILE A 570 -3.70 16.55 20.51
CA ILE A 570 -2.86 17.15 19.47
C ILE A 570 -3.66 18.20 18.71
N ALA A 571 -2.98 19.26 18.26
CA ALA A 571 -3.59 20.36 17.52
C ALA A 571 -2.59 20.99 16.54
N TRP A 572 -3.04 21.30 15.34
CA TRP A 572 -2.23 21.93 14.31
C TRP A 572 -3.08 22.81 13.40
N MET A 573 -2.43 23.75 12.72
CA MET A 573 -3.06 24.55 11.68
C MET A 573 -2.57 24.12 10.30
N LEU A 574 -3.45 24.24 9.31
CA LEU A 574 -3.15 24.17 7.89
C LEU A 574 -3.34 25.57 7.31
N ARG A 575 -2.28 26.15 6.75
CA ARG A 575 -2.29 27.52 6.20
C ARG A 575 -2.31 27.59 4.67
N GLY A 576 -2.49 26.46 3.99
CA GLY A 576 -2.62 26.45 2.53
C GLY A 576 -4.04 26.75 2.08
N GLY A 577 -4.14 27.54 1.01
CA GLY A 577 -5.42 28.06 0.53
C GLY A 577 -5.83 29.40 1.16
N PRO A 578 -7.02 29.92 0.81
CA PRO A 578 -7.46 31.25 1.23
C PRO A 578 -7.81 31.33 2.73
N ASP A 579 -8.18 30.21 3.36
CA ASP A 579 -8.66 30.16 4.74
C ASP A 579 -7.87 29.15 5.57
N PRO A 580 -7.25 29.56 6.71
CA PRO A 580 -6.56 28.63 7.58
C PRO A 580 -7.53 27.66 8.28
N LEU A 581 -7.13 26.40 8.41
CA LEU A 581 -7.88 25.38 9.14
C LEU A 581 -7.18 25.04 10.44
N LEU A 582 -7.92 25.00 11.55
CA LEU A 582 -7.42 24.47 12.82
C LEU A 582 -7.94 23.03 13.00
N CYS A 583 -7.02 22.09 13.08
CA CYS A 583 -7.31 20.67 13.31
C CYS A 583 -6.96 20.30 14.76
N MET A 584 -7.81 19.49 15.38
CA MET A 584 -7.59 18.97 16.73
C MET A 584 -8.03 17.52 16.83
N ALA A 585 -7.30 16.71 17.58
CA ALA A 585 -7.66 15.32 17.87
C ALA A 585 -7.28 14.93 19.31
N ASN A 586 -8.11 14.13 19.96
CA ASN A 586 -7.86 13.58 21.29
C ASN A 586 -7.66 12.05 21.21
N THR A 587 -6.45 11.59 21.48
CA THR A 587 -6.08 10.17 21.37
C THR A 587 -6.51 9.34 22.59
N ALA A 588 -7.07 9.94 23.64
CA ALA A 588 -7.58 9.20 24.78
C ALA A 588 -8.75 8.29 24.39
N SER A 589 -8.95 7.20 25.14
CA SER A 589 -10.16 6.37 25.10
C SER A 589 -10.83 6.32 26.47
N VAL A 590 -12.10 5.90 26.51
CA VAL A 590 -12.81 5.60 27.77
C VAL A 590 -13.25 4.13 27.75
N PRO A 591 -12.84 3.31 28.74
CA PRO A 591 -13.31 1.94 28.87
C PRO A 591 -14.84 1.87 28.93
N GLY A 592 -15.44 1.01 28.09
CA GLY A 592 -16.90 0.86 28.04
C GLY A 592 -17.65 1.92 27.22
N TYR A 593 -16.95 2.93 26.69
CA TYR A 593 -17.51 3.79 25.65
C TYR A 593 -17.33 3.06 24.31
N PRO A 594 -18.39 2.51 23.69
CA PRO A 594 -18.27 2.00 22.34
C PRO A 594 -17.98 3.22 21.48
N GLY A 595 -16.72 3.42 21.07
CA GLY A 595 -16.35 4.49 20.14
C GLY A 595 -17.38 4.51 19.01
N GLY A 596 -18.20 5.57 18.95
CA GLY A 596 -19.33 5.66 18.03
C GLY A 596 -20.65 6.27 18.54
N ALA A 597 -20.82 6.59 19.82
CA ALA A 597 -22.14 7.06 20.32
C ALA A 597 -22.35 8.58 20.47
N GLY A 598 -21.36 9.45 20.27
CA GLY A 598 -21.63 10.88 20.51
C GLY A 598 -20.49 11.85 20.26
N ALA A 599 -20.06 11.95 19.01
CA ALA A 599 -19.72 13.21 18.36
C ALA A 599 -19.23 12.86 16.94
N PRO A 600 -20.09 13.02 15.91
CA PRO A 600 -19.63 13.28 14.55
C PRO A 600 -18.44 14.24 14.52
N ILE A 601 -17.73 14.26 13.40
CA ILE A 601 -17.07 15.50 12.97
C ILE A 601 -18.18 16.54 12.87
N HIS A 602 -18.47 17.20 13.99
CA HIS A 602 -19.47 18.22 14.06
C HIS A 602 -18.78 19.52 13.73
N GLU A 603 -19.20 20.05 12.60
CA GLU A 603 -19.12 21.45 12.23
C GLU A 603 -17.70 21.96 11.94
N VAL A 604 -17.54 22.44 10.71
CA VAL A 604 -16.68 23.60 10.49
C VAL A 604 -17.27 24.69 11.38
N VAL A 605 -16.79 24.81 12.61
CA VAL A 605 -17.26 25.87 13.49
C VAL A 605 -16.71 27.18 12.91
N PRO A 606 -17.57 28.15 12.58
CA PRO A 606 -17.13 29.38 11.92
C PRO A 606 -16.04 30.09 12.69
N TRP A 607 -14.98 30.45 11.97
CA TRP A 607 -13.89 31.29 12.46
C TRP A 607 -14.22 32.79 12.29
N PRO A 608 -14.11 33.62 13.35
CA PRO A 608 -14.25 35.08 13.21
C PRO A 608 -12.90 35.70 12.77
N ALA A 609 -12.62 35.79 11.46
CA ALA A 609 -11.35 36.36 10.95
C ALA A 609 -11.33 37.88 10.85
N ASP A 610 -12.49 38.53 10.91
CA ASP A 610 -12.64 39.97 10.78
C ASP A 610 -12.01 40.75 11.96
N GLN A 611 -11.39 40.08 12.95
CA GLN A 611 -10.83 40.72 14.14
C GLN A 611 -9.40 40.30 14.53
N VAL A 612 -8.71 39.44 13.77
CA VAL A 612 -7.42 38.87 14.24
C VAL A 612 -6.36 38.79 13.14
N ALA A 613 -5.21 39.44 13.37
CA ALA A 613 -4.03 39.25 12.55
C ALA A 613 -3.41 37.85 12.84
N PRO A 614 -3.11 37.02 11.81
CA PRO A 614 -2.76 35.59 11.95
C PRO A 614 -1.53 35.27 12.81
N ASP A 615 -0.72 36.29 13.10
CA ASP A 615 0.56 36.32 13.80
C ASP A 615 0.41 36.60 15.32
N THR A 616 -0.83 36.71 15.82
CA THR A 616 -1.13 37.13 17.19
C THR A 616 -2.14 36.24 17.93
N LEU A 617 -2.15 34.94 17.64
CA LEU A 617 -3.10 33.98 18.21
C LEU A 617 -2.58 33.33 19.50
N LEU A 618 -3.27 33.56 20.62
CA LEU A 618 -3.12 32.79 21.85
C LEU A 618 -4.17 31.67 21.90
N PHE A 619 -3.73 30.42 21.83
CA PHE A 619 -4.61 29.25 21.92
C PHE A 619 -4.84 28.83 23.37
N ALA A 620 -6.10 28.61 23.77
CA ALA A 620 -6.45 28.01 25.05
C ALA A 620 -7.57 26.98 24.88
N ILE A 621 -7.49 25.87 25.60
CA ILE A 621 -8.56 24.87 25.64
C ILE A 621 -9.51 25.23 26.79
N GLY A 622 -10.79 25.46 26.47
CA GLY A 622 -11.85 25.76 27.44
C GLY A 622 -12.48 24.49 28.05
N PRO A 623 -13.33 24.63 29.08
CA PRO A 623 -14.06 23.50 29.68
C PRO A 623 -15.03 22.82 28.69
N ARG A 624 -15.36 21.53 28.90
CA ARG A 624 -16.32 20.76 28.08
C ARG A 624 -17.70 21.40 28.11
N THR A 625 -18.33 21.56 26.95
CA THR A 625 -19.63 22.25 26.77
C THR A 625 -20.86 21.36 27.03
N ASP A 626 -20.63 20.06 27.25
CA ASP A 626 -21.62 19.00 27.34
C ASP A 626 -21.71 18.37 28.75
N ALA A 627 -21.16 19.06 29.78
CA ALA A 627 -21.56 18.82 31.15
C ALA A 627 -23.07 19.14 31.28
N PRO A 628 -23.89 18.30 31.96
CA PRO A 628 -25.32 18.53 32.09
C PRO A 628 -25.59 19.74 32.99
N THR A 629 -25.54 20.95 32.43
CA THR A 629 -26.14 22.13 33.05
C THR A 629 -27.57 22.19 32.57
N SER A 630 -28.49 21.72 33.41
CA SER A 630 -29.93 21.95 33.26
C SER A 630 -30.23 23.46 33.29
N GLY A 631 -30.32 24.10 32.12
CA GLY A 631 -30.65 25.52 32.01
C GLY A 631 -30.87 25.95 30.55
N PRO A 632 -31.77 26.91 30.28
CA PRO A 632 -32.20 27.26 28.94
C PRO A 632 -31.21 28.26 28.32
N ASP A 633 -30.02 27.80 27.91
CA ASP A 633 -29.11 28.66 27.16
C ASP A 633 -28.31 27.87 26.13
N ARG A 634 -29.03 27.40 25.11
CA ARG A 634 -28.50 26.60 24.00
C ARG A 634 -27.90 27.46 22.87
N ALA A 635 -27.79 28.77 23.04
CA ALA A 635 -27.53 29.72 21.95
C ALA A 635 -26.20 30.50 22.03
N ALA A 636 -25.32 30.26 23.01
CA ALA A 636 -24.21 31.19 23.29
C ALA A 636 -22.83 30.56 23.53
N LEU A 637 -22.38 29.63 22.69
CA LEU A 637 -20.99 29.14 22.73
C LEU A 637 -20.36 28.99 21.34
N SER A 638 -20.32 30.09 20.59
CA SER A 638 -19.29 30.35 19.57
C SER A 638 -17.91 30.48 20.24
N PRO A 639 -16.79 30.23 19.53
CA PRO A 639 -15.45 30.53 20.06
C PRO A 639 -15.41 31.95 20.65
N ARG A 640 -15.25 32.07 21.97
CA ARG A 640 -15.25 33.37 22.65
C ARG A 640 -13.86 33.97 22.62
N LEU A 641 -13.70 35.07 21.89
CA LEU A 641 -12.57 35.98 22.02
C LEU A 641 -12.66 36.65 23.39
N SER A 642 -11.67 36.44 24.25
CA SER A 642 -11.52 37.20 25.49
C SER A 642 -10.20 37.97 25.43
N ALA A 643 -10.29 39.30 25.31
CA ALA A 643 -9.13 40.17 25.38
C ALA A 643 -8.54 40.12 26.81
N PRO A 644 -7.24 39.89 26.99
CA PRO A 644 -6.59 40.12 28.28
C PRO A 644 -6.70 41.61 28.61
N THR A 645 -7.09 41.95 29.83
CA THR A 645 -7.25 43.33 30.28
C THR A 645 -5.94 44.14 30.27
N ASP A 646 -4.78 43.49 30.07
CA ASP A 646 -3.45 44.13 30.12
C ASP A 646 -2.46 43.69 29.02
N ALA A 647 -2.92 43.07 27.92
CA ALA A 647 -2.04 42.69 26.79
C ALA A 647 -2.08 43.75 25.66
N PRO A 648 -0.95 44.02 24.96
CA PRO A 648 -0.94 44.95 23.84
C PRO A 648 -2.00 44.57 22.80
N ALA A 649 -2.66 45.59 22.23
CA ALA A 649 -3.97 45.57 21.56
C ALA A 649 -4.10 44.74 20.26
N ARG A 650 -3.36 43.64 20.09
CA ARG A 650 -3.45 42.75 18.92
C ARG A 650 -3.51 41.27 19.21
N THR A 651 -3.30 40.80 20.45
CA THR A 651 -3.30 39.36 20.72
C THR A 651 -4.71 38.82 20.93
N ALA A 652 -5.24 38.10 19.95
CA ALA A 652 -6.53 37.44 20.03
C ALA A 652 -6.38 36.08 20.72
N ARG A 653 -7.20 35.84 21.74
CA ARG A 653 -7.23 34.54 22.42
C ARG A 653 -8.38 33.70 21.87
N ILE A 654 -8.07 32.55 21.29
CA ILE A 654 -9.07 31.58 20.85
C ILE A 654 -9.25 30.53 21.94
N VAL A 655 -10.48 30.42 22.43
CA VAL A 655 -10.89 29.36 23.33
C VAL A 655 -11.75 28.37 22.56
N VAL A 656 -11.20 27.18 22.29
CA VAL A 656 -11.92 26.06 21.69
C VAL A 656 -12.44 25.11 22.77
N PRO A 657 -13.60 24.46 22.58
CA PRO A 657 -14.09 23.43 23.50
C PRO A 657 -13.07 22.30 23.68
N ALA A 658 -12.96 21.78 24.91
CA ALA A 658 -12.21 20.55 25.16
C ALA A 658 -12.84 19.37 24.38
N LEU A 659 -11.98 18.58 23.75
CA LEU A 659 -12.38 17.37 23.03
C LEU A 659 -12.67 16.22 24.01
N GLY A 660 -13.75 15.50 23.76
CA GLY A 660 -13.99 14.20 24.34
C GLY A 660 -12.94 13.17 23.89
N PRO A 661 -12.75 12.06 24.62
CA PRO A 661 -11.85 10.98 24.20
C PRO A 661 -12.22 10.40 22.82
N GLY A 662 -11.24 10.29 21.93
CA GLY A 662 -11.42 9.82 20.55
C GLY A 662 -12.01 10.85 19.58
N GLU A 663 -12.35 12.05 20.05
CA GLU A 663 -12.96 13.09 19.23
C GLU A 663 -11.91 13.78 18.35
N CYS A 664 -12.32 14.17 17.14
CA CYS A 664 -11.53 15.00 16.23
C CYS A 664 -12.41 16.12 15.67
N ARG A 665 -11.84 17.30 15.46
CA ARG A 665 -12.52 18.48 14.93
C ARG A 665 -11.63 19.26 13.98
N VAL A 666 -12.25 19.87 12.98
CA VAL A 666 -11.63 20.85 12.09
C VAL A 666 -12.45 22.12 12.12
N TYR A 667 -11.78 23.24 12.39
CA TYR A 667 -12.35 24.58 12.44
C TYR A 667 -11.83 25.35 11.22
N GLY A 668 -12.69 26.16 10.60
CA GLY A 668 -12.33 26.93 9.41
C GLY A 668 -13.41 27.96 9.07
N HIS A 669 -13.21 28.72 7.99
CA HIS A 669 -14.26 29.58 7.47
C HIS A 669 -15.37 28.73 6.83
N GLU A 670 -16.61 28.86 7.32
CA GLU A 670 -17.74 28.50 6.49
C GLU A 670 -17.81 29.50 5.33
N ILE A 671 -17.48 29.05 4.11
CA ILE A 671 -17.98 29.71 2.92
C ILE A 671 -19.49 29.46 2.92
N THR A 672 -20.26 30.33 3.56
CA THR A 672 -21.71 30.42 3.38
C THR A 672 -22.00 30.99 1.99
N ALA A 673 -21.50 30.33 0.93
CA ALA A 673 -22.06 30.48 -0.40
C ALA A 673 -23.30 29.58 -0.47
N MET A 674 -24.31 29.89 0.34
CA MET A 674 -25.65 29.77 -0.19
C MET A 674 -25.67 30.70 -1.40
N ARG A 675 -25.85 30.12 -2.59
CA ARG A 675 -26.40 30.87 -3.71
C ARG A 675 -27.70 31.52 -3.20
N GLU A 676 -27.61 32.74 -2.69
CA GLU A 676 -28.61 33.74 -3.03
C GLU A 676 -28.58 33.79 -4.56
N VAL A 677 -29.45 32.99 -5.17
CA VAL A 677 -29.98 33.35 -6.46
C VAL A 677 -30.64 34.70 -6.21
N THR A 678 -29.90 35.76 -6.52
CA THR A 678 -30.39 37.12 -6.59
C THR A 678 -31.43 37.16 -7.72
N ALA A 679 -32.62 36.64 -7.46
CA ALA A 679 -33.79 36.93 -8.27
C ALA A 679 -34.33 38.29 -7.80
N THR A 680 -33.59 39.35 -8.13
CA THR A 680 -34.11 40.71 -8.10
C THR A 680 -33.58 41.46 -9.31
N ARG A 681 -34.26 41.20 -10.44
CA ARG A 681 -34.37 41.91 -11.72
C ARG A 681 -34.84 40.83 -12.70
N GLU A 682 -36.11 40.71 -13.08
CA GLU A 682 -36.94 41.71 -13.75
C GLU A 682 -38.42 41.57 -13.33
N VAL A 683 -38.91 42.54 -12.56
CA VAL A 683 -40.27 43.02 -12.76
C VAL A 683 -40.15 44.01 -13.92
N THR A 684 -40.51 43.61 -15.14
CA THR A 684 -41.15 44.40 -16.22
C THR A 684 -41.12 43.57 -17.51
N ALA A 685 -42.02 42.57 -17.65
CA ALA A 685 -42.49 42.04 -18.95
C ALA A 685 -43.46 40.84 -18.75
N MET A 686 -44.54 41.01 -17.99
CA MET A 686 -45.70 40.08 -18.06
C MET A 686 -46.92 40.71 -17.39
N ARG A 687 -47.27 41.91 -17.87
CA ARG A 687 -48.57 42.56 -17.67
C ARG A 687 -48.94 43.31 -18.94
N GLU A 688 -49.02 42.56 -20.04
CA GLU A 688 -49.71 42.89 -21.27
C GLU A 688 -49.76 41.58 -22.08
N VAL A 689 -50.82 41.35 -22.83
CA VAL A 689 -51.22 40.06 -23.46
C VAL A 689 -52.04 39.12 -22.55
N THR A 690 -53.03 39.69 -21.86
CA THR A 690 -54.36 39.04 -21.73
C THR A 690 -55.41 40.00 -22.26
N ALA A 691 -55.33 40.29 -23.55
CA ALA A 691 -56.43 40.84 -24.33
C ALA A 691 -56.22 40.44 -25.79
N THR A 692 -57.26 39.90 -26.41
CA THR A 692 -57.40 39.62 -27.86
C THR A 692 -56.74 38.35 -28.40
N ARG A 693 -57.43 37.21 -28.23
CA ARG A 693 -57.51 36.16 -29.26
C ARG A 693 -58.77 35.31 -29.06
N GLU A 694 -59.92 35.93 -29.29
CA GLU A 694 -61.06 35.26 -29.93
C GLU A 694 -61.19 35.84 -31.35
N VAL A 695 -61.66 35.00 -32.27
CA VAL A 695 -61.88 35.23 -33.71
C VAL A 695 -60.66 34.94 -34.61
N ALA A 696 -60.45 33.64 -34.92
CA ALA A 696 -60.54 33.09 -36.28
C ALA A 696 -59.98 31.64 -36.39
N ARG A 697 -60.68 30.67 -35.79
CA ARG A 697 -61.23 29.43 -36.40
C ARG A 697 -61.60 28.42 -35.34
#